data_AF-A0A7G2EHI8-F1
#
_entry.id   AF-A0A7G2EHI8-F1
#
_cell.length_a   1.000
_cell.length_b   1.000
_cell.length_c   1.000
_cell.angle_alpha   90.00
_cell.angle_beta   90.00
_cell.angle_gamma   90.00
#
_symmetry.space_group_name_H-M   'P 1'
#
loop_
_entity.id
_entity.type
_entity.pdbx_description
1 polymer ?
#
loop_
_entity_poly.entity_id
_entity_poly.type
_entity_poly.pdbx_seq_one_letter_code
_entity_poly.pdbx_strand_id
1 'polypeptide(L)'
;MASWIFKLLLLLQCVLVLIQHADSSSIIRYLPGFEGPLPFELETGYIGVGQKEEDQLFYYFIKSENNPEEDPLLVWLTGGPGCSSFSGLVYENGPLAFKVETYNGSVPTLVSTTYSWTKVANIIYLDQPVGTGFSYSRNPFADIPSDTGSVKRVNEFVRKWLAKHPEYFSNPFYVTGNSYSGKVIPAIVQEISNGNYICCKPQINLQGYVIGNPVAYYDHDKDFRIPFAHGVALISDELFESLKASCGGSYSVVDPLNTECLKLIEDYDKCVSGIYEELILKSKCEHTSPDCYTYRYLLSEYWADNETVRRALKVVKGSKGTWERCDYRVLSNQDIKSSIPFHINNSIRGYRSLVIRYTKTYANKMTLATVKGGGHTLEYKPEENSVLFKRMASWIPKLLLLQLVLLLTKHADSSSIIKYLPGFEGPLPFELVTGYIGVGDEDEDQMFYYFIKSESNPEEDPLLVWLSGGPGCSSFTGLVYENGRTMEVSPRWSLLHIHGQRIIAPFQVANIIYLDQPVGAGFSYSRNPFADRPSDTGSAKLVNEFVRKWLAKHPDYFSNPFYVTGNSYSGKVIPAIVQEISNGNYICCKPQINLQGYVIGNPVAYYDHDKDSRIPFAHGVALISDELFESLKRSCGGSYSIVDPLNTECLKLIEDYHKCVSGIYQELILKPKCETTSPDCYTYRYLLSIYWANNEIVRRALKVVEGSKGKWERCDLSVRSNQDIKSSIPYHMNNSIKGYRSLVISGDHDMTIPFLGTQAWIRSLNYSITEKWRPWMILDQVAGYTKTYANKMTLATVKGGGHTLEYKPEENSILFKSSIIKYLPGFEGPLPFELETGYIGVGEEDEDQMFYYFIKSESNPETDPLLLWLSGGPGCSSFTGLIYENGPLGFKVEAYNGSIPTLVSTTYSWTKVANIIYLDQPVGTGFSYSRNPLADIPSDTGSAKRVDEFLRKWLTKHPEYFSNPFYAGGNSYSGKMVPVIVQEISNGNCIYGKPQIRLQGYVLGSPVTDYDLDRNSRIQFAHGMALISNELYESMKRTCGGNYIFVDPLNTECLELIKDYDNCVSGIYENLILVPKCDLTSPDCHSYRSMLSDYWANNESVRRALKVVEGTTGRWERCKWTLQNNKDIKSSIPYHKKNSIQGYRSLIFSGDHDMLTPYVGTQDWIRSLNYSIIDKWRPWMILDQVAGYTTTYANKMTFATVKGGGHTLDYKPDENSILFKRWISGQPL
;
A
#
# COMPACT_ATOMS: atom_id res chain seq x y z
N MET A 1 -81.29 22.21 43.24
CA MET A 1 -80.49 22.06 42.00
C MET A 1 -79.17 22.84 42.01
N ALA A 2 -79.15 24.16 42.29
CA ALA A 2 -77.93 24.98 42.20
C ALA A 2 -76.65 24.42 42.87
N SER A 3 -76.76 23.86 44.09
CA SER A 3 -75.61 23.30 44.83
C SER A 3 -74.94 22.09 44.15
N TRP A 4 -75.69 21.28 43.40
CA TRP A 4 -75.14 20.12 42.69
C TRP A 4 -74.39 20.52 41.42
N ILE A 5 -74.91 21.50 40.67
CA ILE A 5 -74.27 22.03 39.46
C ILE A 5 -72.92 22.68 39.80
N PHE A 6 -72.86 23.43 40.91
CA PHE A 6 -71.61 24.09 41.34
C PHE A 6 -70.52 23.09 41.74
N LYS A 7 -70.88 21.98 42.41
CA LYS A 7 -69.92 20.91 42.75
C LYS A 7 -69.44 20.14 41.51
N LEU A 8 -70.30 19.92 40.51
CA LEU A 8 -69.91 19.25 39.27
C LEU A 8 -68.96 20.12 38.44
N LEU A 9 -69.19 21.44 38.38
CA LEU A 9 -68.29 22.41 37.73
C LEU A 9 -66.92 22.47 38.42
N LEU A 10 -66.88 22.51 39.76
CA LEU A 10 -65.63 22.45 40.52
C LEU A 10 -64.86 21.14 40.30
N LEU A 11 -65.55 19.99 40.18
CA LEU A 11 -64.89 18.73 39.85
C LEU A 11 -64.34 18.74 38.41
N LEU A 12 -65.10 19.22 37.42
CA LEU A 12 -64.61 19.36 36.04
C LEU A 12 -63.40 20.29 35.97
N GLN A 13 -63.41 21.39 36.73
CA GLN A 13 -62.31 22.36 36.75
C GLN A 13 -61.06 21.77 37.44
N CYS A 14 -61.22 20.95 38.49
CA CYS A 14 -60.10 20.21 39.10
C CYS A 14 -59.55 19.11 38.18
N VAL A 15 -60.40 18.41 37.40
CA VAL A 15 -59.95 17.41 36.41
C VAL A 15 -59.24 18.07 35.23
N LEU A 16 -59.70 19.25 34.78
CA LEU A 16 -59.02 20.03 33.73
C LEU A 16 -57.66 20.58 34.19
N VAL A 17 -57.50 20.92 35.47
CA VAL A 17 -56.20 21.36 36.05
C VAL A 17 -55.23 20.18 36.25
N LEU A 18 -55.72 18.94 36.26
CA LEU A 18 -54.88 17.73 36.32
C LEU A 18 -54.43 17.18 34.95
N ILE A 19 -54.82 17.81 33.85
CA ILE A 19 -54.16 17.59 32.54
C ILE A 19 -52.95 18.52 32.43
N GLN A 20 -51.94 18.25 33.27
CA GLN A 20 -50.58 18.64 32.89
C GLN A 20 -50.25 17.92 31.59
N HIS A 21 -50.05 18.67 30.51
CA HIS A 21 -49.36 18.12 29.34
C HIS A 21 -47.95 17.76 29.82
N ALA A 22 -47.65 16.46 29.91
CA ALA A 22 -46.35 16.00 30.34
C ALA A 22 -45.30 16.53 29.36
N ASP A 23 -44.48 17.47 29.82
CA ASP A 23 -43.48 18.09 28.94
C ASP A 23 -42.43 17.04 28.56
N SER A 24 -42.18 16.89 27.26
CA SER A 24 -41.50 15.72 26.71
C SER A 24 -39.97 15.85 26.68
N SER A 25 -39.38 16.67 27.55
CA SER A 25 -37.94 16.82 27.67
C SER A 25 -37.42 16.41 29.05
N SER A 26 -36.11 16.14 29.15
CA SER A 26 -35.51 15.60 30.36
C SER A 26 -34.01 15.89 30.43
N ILE A 27 -33.57 16.44 31.56
CA ILE A 27 -32.16 16.65 31.87
C ILE A 27 -31.53 15.32 32.27
N ILE A 28 -30.48 14.92 31.54
CA ILE A 28 -29.74 13.67 31.69
C ILE A 28 -28.49 13.93 32.52
N ARG A 29 -28.45 13.42 33.76
CA ARG A 29 -27.28 13.55 34.65
C ARG A 29 -26.29 12.40 34.54
N TYR A 30 -26.75 11.24 34.10
CA TYR A 30 -25.96 10.02 33.95
C TYR A 30 -26.29 9.39 32.60
N LEU A 31 -25.27 9.08 31.82
CA LEU A 31 -25.41 8.54 30.47
C LEU A 31 -24.64 7.19 30.40
N PRO A 32 -25.29 6.06 30.05
CA PRO A 32 -24.61 4.77 30.04
C PRO A 32 -23.42 4.77 29.10
N GLY A 33 -22.32 4.16 29.54
CA GLY A 33 -21.03 4.22 28.84
C GLY A 33 -20.12 5.36 29.29
N PHE A 34 -20.64 6.42 29.91
CA PHE A 34 -19.83 7.48 30.53
C PHE A 34 -19.58 7.19 32.02
N GLU A 35 -18.35 7.44 32.50
CA GLU A 35 -18.00 7.21 33.90
C GLU A 35 -18.40 8.40 34.79
N GLY A 36 -19.33 8.16 35.73
CA GLY A 36 -19.81 9.19 36.66
C GLY A 36 -20.93 10.09 36.09
N PRO A 37 -21.24 11.21 36.76
CA PRO A 37 -22.18 12.20 36.24
C PRO A 37 -21.58 12.98 35.06
N LEU A 38 -22.41 13.41 34.12
CA LEU A 38 -21.96 14.27 33.03
C LEU A 38 -21.43 15.62 33.56
N PRO A 39 -20.28 16.12 33.06
CA PRO A 39 -19.72 17.40 33.48
C PRO A 39 -20.42 18.63 32.85
N PHE A 40 -21.42 18.41 32.00
CA PHE A 40 -22.23 19.42 31.31
C PHE A 40 -23.72 19.05 31.39
N GLU A 41 -24.60 20.03 31.19
CA GLU A 41 -26.06 19.83 31.19
C GLU A 41 -26.52 19.36 29.81
N LEU A 42 -26.86 18.07 29.70
CA LEU A 42 -27.50 17.46 28.54
C LEU A 42 -29.00 17.35 28.77
N GLU A 43 -29.79 17.88 27.85
CA GLU A 43 -31.24 17.67 27.78
C GLU A 43 -31.59 16.90 26.51
N THR A 44 -32.52 15.95 26.60
CA THR A 44 -33.09 15.28 25.43
C THR A 44 -34.61 15.37 25.44
N GLY A 45 -35.22 15.37 24.25
CA GLY A 45 -36.68 15.41 24.15
C GLY A 45 -37.21 15.41 22.73
N TYR A 46 -38.54 15.51 22.64
CA TYR A 46 -39.27 15.59 21.38
C TYR A 46 -40.02 16.93 21.23
N ILE A 47 -40.00 17.49 20.02
CA ILE A 47 -40.88 18.59 19.60
C ILE A 47 -41.74 18.11 18.45
N GLY A 48 -43.06 18.22 18.61
CA GLY A 48 -44.02 17.92 17.56
C GLY A 48 -44.09 19.04 16.52
N VAL A 49 -44.02 18.70 15.24
CA VAL A 49 -44.09 19.64 14.11
C VAL A 49 -45.12 19.17 13.08
N GLY A 50 -45.71 20.11 12.36
CA GLY A 50 -46.81 19.87 11.44
C GLY A 50 -48.19 20.23 11.96
N GLN A 51 -49.17 20.21 11.05
CA GLN A 51 -50.54 20.67 11.31
C GLN A 51 -51.25 19.89 12.42
N LYS A 52 -50.86 18.63 12.65
CA LYS A 52 -51.39 17.76 13.71
C LYS A 52 -50.30 17.33 14.69
N GLU A 53 -49.15 17.99 14.66
CA GLU A 53 -47.91 17.56 15.30
C GLU A 53 -47.57 16.10 14.98
N GLU A 54 -47.83 15.71 13.73
CA GLU A 54 -47.70 14.33 13.27
C GLU A 54 -46.25 13.85 13.30
N ASP A 55 -45.29 14.72 13.05
CA ASP A 55 -43.86 14.39 13.09
C ASP A 55 -43.25 14.83 14.42
N GLN A 56 -42.50 13.93 15.06
CA GLN A 56 -41.88 14.14 16.37
C GLN A 56 -40.37 14.16 16.16
N LEU A 57 -39.79 15.37 16.20
CA LEU A 57 -38.35 15.55 16.03
C LEU A 57 -37.63 15.45 17.37
N PHE A 58 -36.68 14.53 17.46
CA PHE A 58 -35.81 14.31 18.60
C PHE A 58 -34.61 15.26 18.56
N TYR A 59 -34.18 15.72 19.73
CA TYR A 59 -33.00 16.56 19.86
C TYR A 59 -32.17 16.22 21.10
N TYR A 60 -30.88 16.54 21.00
CA TYR A 60 -29.94 16.60 22.11
C TYR A 60 -29.54 18.06 22.28
N PHE A 61 -29.94 18.69 23.38
CA PHE A 61 -29.52 20.03 23.73
C PHE A 61 -28.38 19.97 24.74
N ILE A 62 -27.26 20.63 24.45
CA ILE A 62 -26.17 20.81 25.40
C ILE A 62 -26.00 22.29 25.68
N LYS A 63 -26.12 22.63 26.95
CA LYS A 63 -25.95 23.98 27.49
C LYS A 63 -24.48 24.39 27.47
N SER A 64 -24.20 25.67 27.29
CA SER A 64 -22.82 26.15 27.28
C SER A 64 -22.10 25.87 28.62
N GLU A 65 -20.83 25.49 28.56
CA GLU A 65 -19.97 25.32 29.72
C GLU A 65 -19.39 26.68 30.22
N ASN A 66 -19.64 27.79 29.50
CA ASN A 66 -19.15 29.13 29.80
C ASN A 66 -20.24 30.06 30.38
N ASN A 67 -21.02 30.75 29.54
CA ASN A 67 -22.14 31.60 29.96
C ASN A 67 -23.40 31.33 29.11
N PRO A 68 -24.26 30.37 29.51
CA PRO A 68 -25.44 29.97 28.75
C PRO A 68 -26.41 31.10 28.38
N GLU A 69 -26.50 32.17 29.17
CA GLU A 69 -27.44 33.28 28.94
C GLU A 69 -26.95 34.26 27.86
N GLU A 70 -25.63 34.34 27.61
CA GLU A 70 -25.02 35.23 26.62
C GLU A 70 -24.46 34.50 25.41
N ASP A 71 -23.99 33.26 25.59
CA ASP A 71 -23.33 32.47 24.56
C ASP A 71 -24.30 32.12 23.40
N PRO A 72 -23.82 32.07 22.15
CA PRO A 72 -24.66 31.81 20.98
C PRO A 72 -25.43 30.50 21.08
N LEU A 73 -26.67 30.50 20.58
CA LEU A 73 -27.48 29.29 20.40
C LEU A 73 -27.32 28.77 18.97
N LEU A 74 -26.87 27.54 18.85
CA LEU A 74 -26.69 26.84 17.57
C LEU A 74 -27.75 25.74 17.43
N VAL A 75 -28.27 25.55 16.21
CA VAL A 75 -28.83 24.25 15.81
C VAL A 75 -27.82 23.55 14.89
N TRP A 76 -27.45 22.31 15.21
CA TRP A 76 -26.53 21.48 14.43
C TRP A 76 -27.30 20.44 13.62
N LEU A 77 -27.04 20.41 12.31
CA LEU A 77 -27.59 19.48 11.34
C LEU A 77 -26.46 18.67 10.70
N THR A 78 -26.38 17.37 10.99
CA THR A 78 -25.42 16.50 10.32
C THR A 78 -25.83 16.27 8.86
N GLY A 79 -24.84 16.21 7.97
CA GLY A 79 -25.05 15.99 6.55
C GLY A 79 -25.29 14.53 6.18
N GLY A 80 -26.22 14.36 5.25
CA GLY A 80 -26.74 13.12 4.70
C GLY A 80 -28.25 13.11 4.94
N PRO A 81 -29.10 12.81 3.94
CA PRO A 81 -30.55 13.07 4.00
C PRO A 81 -31.32 12.25 5.05
N GLY A 82 -30.66 11.34 5.76
CA GLY A 82 -31.19 10.58 6.91
C GLY A 82 -30.16 10.35 8.02
N CYS A 83 -29.13 11.21 8.15
CA CYS A 83 -28.04 11.04 9.13
C CYS A 83 -28.33 11.72 10.47
N SER A 84 -28.18 10.99 11.57
CA SER A 84 -28.45 11.50 12.92
C SER A 84 -27.43 12.57 13.33
N SER A 85 -27.93 13.64 13.95
CA SER A 85 -27.11 14.72 14.49
C SER A 85 -26.34 14.34 15.75
N PHE A 86 -26.59 13.14 16.29
CA PHE A 86 -25.70 12.50 17.25
C PHE A 86 -24.25 12.39 16.73
N SER A 87 -24.05 12.25 15.41
CA SER A 87 -22.72 12.23 14.79
C SER A 87 -21.89 13.47 15.14
N GLY A 88 -22.50 14.67 15.05
CA GLY A 88 -21.83 15.92 15.43
C GLY A 88 -21.46 15.96 16.92
N LEU A 89 -22.31 15.37 17.76
CA LEU A 89 -22.15 15.31 19.22
C LEU A 89 -21.00 14.40 19.67
N VAL A 90 -20.73 13.28 18.98
CA VAL A 90 -19.67 12.32 19.36
C VAL A 90 -18.42 12.30 18.47
N TYR A 91 -18.44 12.89 17.27
CA TYR A 91 -17.31 12.85 16.32
C TYR A 91 -16.73 14.23 16.00
N GLU A 92 -17.55 15.29 15.98
CA GLU A 92 -17.13 16.56 15.39
C GLU A 92 -16.87 17.67 16.40
N ASN A 93 -17.89 18.04 17.18
CA ASN A 93 -17.84 19.26 17.99
C ASN A 93 -18.52 19.15 19.36
N GLY A 94 -19.18 18.05 19.68
CA GLY A 94 -19.74 17.85 21.02
C GLY A 94 -18.71 17.45 22.09
N PRO A 95 -19.13 17.42 23.37
CA PRO A 95 -18.27 17.18 24.52
C PRO A 95 -18.00 15.70 24.81
N LEU A 96 -18.46 14.79 23.95
CA LEU A 96 -18.30 13.33 24.08
C LEU A 96 -17.56 12.74 22.89
N ALA A 97 -16.90 11.61 23.10
CA ALA A 97 -16.35 10.75 22.05
C ALA A 97 -16.33 9.29 22.53
N PHE A 98 -16.40 8.33 21.60
CA PHE A 98 -16.19 6.92 21.91
C PHE A 98 -14.72 6.61 22.18
N LYS A 99 -14.47 5.84 23.25
CA LYS A 99 -13.20 5.16 23.49
C LYS A 99 -13.10 3.98 22.52
N VAL A 100 -12.08 3.97 21.67
CA VAL A 100 -11.91 2.93 20.64
C VAL A 100 -11.26 1.70 21.26
N GLU A 101 -12.09 0.70 21.55
CA GLU A 101 -11.71 -0.61 22.08
C GLU A 101 -12.57 -1.68 21.40
N THR A 102 -12.07 -2.92 21.31
CA THR A 102 -12.81 -4.03 20.70
C THR A 102 -14.13 -4.28 21.42
N TYR A 103 -15.24 -4.19 20.69
CA TYR A 103 -16.58 -4.42 21.21
C TYR A 103 -16.73 -5.84 21.77
N ASN A 104 -17.06 -5.91 23.06
CA ASN A 104 -17.17 -7.14 23.83
C ASN A 104 -18.63 -7.51 24.19
N GLY A 105 -19.61 -6.85 23.56
CA GLY A 105 -21.04 -7.02 23.86
C GLY A 105 -21.57 -6.17 25.04
N SER A 106 -20.73 -5.39 25.72
CA SER A 106 -21.16 -4.41 26.74
C SER A 106 -21.39 -3.02 26.13
N VAL A 107 -22.02 -2.10 26.88
CA VAL A 107 -22.29 -0.73 26.41
C VAL A 107 -20.97 -0.02 26.04
N PRO A 108 -20.80 0.49 24.81
CA PRO A 108 -19.58 1.18 24.41
C PRO A 108 -19.24 2.37 25.32
N THR A 109 -17.95 2.55 25.61
CA THR A 109 -17.47 3.55 26.57
C THR A 109 -17.33 4.93 25.93
N LEU A 110 -17.77 5.96 26.65
CA LEU A 110 -17.72 7.38 26.28
C LEU A 110 -16.72 8.13 27.16
N VAL A 111 -16.00 9.08 26.57
CA VAL A 111 -15.04 9.97 27.24
C VAL A 111 -15.30 11.43 26.87
N SER A 112 -14.85 12.37 27.70
CA SER A 112 -14.99 13.82 27.42
C SER A 112 -13.99 14.33 26.40
N THR A 113 -14.37 15.33 25.60
CA THR A 113 -13.49 15.97 24.61
C THR A 113 -12.87 17.28 25.09
N THR A 114 -11.65 17.57 24.65
CA THR A 114 -10.95 18.84 24.92
C THR A 114 -11.45 19.97 24.00
N TYR A 115 -11.95 19.62 22.81
CA TYR A 115 -12.18 20.52 21.68
C TYR A 115 -13.62 20.99 21.50
N SER A 116 -14.58 20.58 22.32
CA SER A 116 -15.99 20.87 22.08
C SER A 116 -16.32 22.35 21.91
N TRP A 117 -17.29 22.63 21.05
CA TRP A 117 -17.89 23.94 20.84
C TRP A 117 -18.81 24.35 21.99
N THR A 118 -19.31 23.40 22.80
CA THR A 118 -20.14 23.71 24.00
C THR A 118 -19.40 24.54 25.04
N LYS A 119 -18.07 24.63 24.93
CA LYS A 119 -17.22 25.52 25.74
C LYS A 119 -17.46 27.02 25.51
N VAL A 120 -18.17 27.40 24.44
CA VAL A 120 -18.49 28.80 24.10
C VAL A 120 -19.85 28.95 23.40
N ALA A 121 -20.75 27.96 23.48
CA ALA A 121 -22.01 27.94 22.76
C ALA A 121 -23.03 26.96 23.37
N ASN A 122 -24.32 27.30 23.28
CA ASN A 122 -25.43 26.39 23.51
C ASN A 122 -25.74 25.66 22.19
N ILE A 123 -25.91 24.33 22.17
CA ILE A 123 -26.03 23.56 20.92
C ILE A 123 -27.20 22.58 20.96
N ILE A 124 -28.11 22.69 19.99
CA ILE A 124 -29.19 21.73 19.73
C ILE A 124 -28.77 20.84 18.54
N TYR A 125 -28.41 19.59 18.82
CA TYR A 125 -28.22 18.56 17.80
C TYR A 125 -29.59 17.99 17.42
N LEU A 126 -30.06 18.26 16.21
CA LEU A 126 -31.42 17.94 15.77
C LEU A 126 -31.45 16.77 14.79
N ASP A 127 -32.16 15.69 15.14
CA ASP A 127 -32.39 14.57 14.23
C ASP A 127 -33.51 14.93 13.23
N GLN A 128 -33.13 15.31 12.01
CA GLN A 128 -34.05 15.67 10.94
C GLN A 128 -33.50 15.26 9.57
N PRO A 129 -34.34 14.90 8.58
CA PRO A 129 -35.82 14.89 8.59
C PRO A 129 -36.43 13.78 9.47
N VAL A 130 -37.76 13.75 9.59
CA VAL A 130 -38.47 12.69 10.32
C VAL A 130 -38.07 11.29 9.82
N GLY A 131 -37.91 10.34 10.75
CA GLY A 131 -37.32 9.02 10.48
C GLY A 131 -35.81 8.92 10.74
N THR A 132 -35.11 10.06 10.75
CA THR A 132 -33.68 10.16 11.11
C THR A 132 -33.46 9.91 12.60
N GLY A 133 -32.44 9.14 12.97
CA GLY A 133 -32.07 8.91 14.36
C GLY A 133 -33.24 8.41 15.22
N PHE A 134 -33.59 9.15 16.27
CA PHE A 134 -34.77 8.85 17.12
C PHE A 134 -36.05 9.60 16.76
N SER A 135 -36.04 10.43 15.70
CA SER A 135 -37.22 11.16 15.20
C SER A 135 -38.17 10.23 14.45
N TYR A 136 -39.48 10.38 14.67
CA TYR A 136 -40.50 9.47 14.13
C TYR A 136 -41.79 10.20 13.77
N SER A 137 -42.57 9.64 12.85
CA SER A 137 -43.93 10.12 12.57
C SER A 137 -44.98 9.28 13.28
N ARG A 138 -46.03 9.93 13.77
CA ARG A 138 -47.27 9.31 14.27
C ARG A 138 -48.21 8.95 13.11
N ASN A 139 -47.94 9.42 11.89
CA ASN A 139 -48.70 9.09 10.70
C ASN A 139 -48.01 7.93 9.93
N PRO A 140 -48.62 6.74 9.83
CA PRO A 140 -48.06 5.62 9.04
C PRO A 140 -48.11 5.85 7.52
N PHE A 141 -48.80 6.91 7.07
CA PHE A 141 -48.85 7.38 5.69
C PHE A 141 -48.26 8.79 5.55
N ALA A 142 -47.17 9.08 6.25
CA ALA A 142 -46.47 10.35 6.12
C ALA A 142 -45.90 10.51 4.69
N ASP A 143 -45.99 11.74 4.15
CA ASP A 143 -45.36 12.06 2.87
C ASP A 143 -43.84 11.87 2.94
N ILE A 144 -43.24 11.47 1.82
CA ILE A 144 -41.78 11.43 1.64
C ILE A 144 -41.22 12.83 1.93
N PRO A 145 -40.33 13.01 2.92
CA PRO A 145 -39.70 14.31 3.20
C PRO A 145 -39.08 14.95 1.96
N SER A 146 -38.99 16.28 1.91
CA SER A 146 -38.21 16.99 0.90
C SER A 146 -37.23 17.97 1.53
N ASP A 147 -36.25 18.47 0.77
CA ASP A 147 -35.34 19.52 1.28
C ASP A 147 -36.16 20.76 1.69
N THR A 148 -37.11 21.21 0.86
CA THR A 148 -37.98 22.36 1.19
C THR A 148 -38.99 22.07 2.32
N GLY A 149 -39.46 20.83 2.47
CA GLY A 149 -40.29 20.40 3.59
C GLY A 149 -39.51 20.42 4.92
N SER A 150 -38.27 19.92 4.88
CA SER A 150 -37.35 19.89 6.02
C SER A 150 -37.00 21.30 6.48
N VAL A 151 -36.75 22.24 5.55
CA VAL A 151 -36.56 23.67 5.84
C VAL A 151 -37.69 24.25 6.70
N LYS A 152 -38.95 23.94 6.35
CA LYS A 152 -40.14 24.40 7.10
C LYS A 152 -40.26 23.71 8.46
N ARG A 153 -40.10 22.38 8.50
CA ARG A 153 -40.13 21.57 9.73
C ARG A 153 -39.09 22.05 10.75
N VAL A 154 -37.87 22.41 10.32
CA VAL A 154 -36.81 22.95 11.19
C VAL A 154 -37.12 24.37 11.68
N ASN A 155 -37.64 25.26 10.83
CA ASN A 155 -38.11 26.59 11.28
C ASN A 155 -39.25 26.48 12.31
N GLU A 156 -40.20 25.55 12.11
CA GLU A 156 -41.27 25.26 13.09
C GLU A 156 -40.69 24.71 14.40
N PHE A 157 -39.77 23.73 14.31
CA PHE A 157 -39.07 23.16 15.46
C PHE A 157 -38.39 24.24 16.30
N VAL A 158 -37.56 25.10 15.70
CA VAL A 158 -36.80 26.14 16.42
C VAL A 158 -37.76 27.12 17.12
N ARG A 159 -38.86 27.49 16.48
CA ARG A 159 -39.88 28.38 17.07
C ARG A 159 -40.61 27.74 18.24
N LYS A 160 -41.01 26.46 18.13
CA LYS A 160 -41.65 25.71 19.22
C LYS A 160 -40.68 25.41 20.37
N TRP A 161 -39.43 25.09 20.07
CA TRP A 161 -38.39 24.86 21.07
C TRP A 161 -38.09 26.13 21.86
N LEU A 162 -37.86 27.27 21.19
CA LEU A 162 -37.67 28.56 21.85
C LEU A 162 -38.91 29.00 22.64
N ALA A 163 -40.12 28.69 22.19
CA ALA A 163 -41.34 28.98 22.95
C ALA A 163 -41.43 28.20 24.28
N LYS A 164 -40.73 27.07 24.40
CA LYS A 164 -40.57 26.30 25.65
C LYS A 164 -39.37 26.74 26.49
N HIS A 165 -38.33 27.27 25.85
CA HIS A 165 -37.08 27.74 26.48
C HIS A 165 -36.89 29.25 26.26
N PRO A 166 -37.77 30.09 26.83
CA PRO A 166 -37.78 31.54 26.60
C PRO A 166 -36.49 32.25 27.05
N GLU A 167 -35.72 31.64 27.94
CA GLU A 167 -34.41 32.12 28.38
C GLU A 167 -33.41 32.28 27.23
N TYR A 168 -33.52 31.48 26.15
CA TYR A 168 -32.64 31.59 24.99
C TYR A 168 -33.15 32.56 23.89
N PHE A 169 -34.24 33.30 24.09
CA PHE A 169 -34.77 34.22 23.07
C PHE A 169 -33.78 35.33 22.67
N SER A 170 -32.96 35.80 23.60
CA SER A 170 -31.96 36.85 23.39
C SER A 170 -30.67 36.35 22.75
N ASN A 171 -30.38 35.04 22.81
CA ASN A 171 -29.08 34.51 22.43
C ASN A 171 -28.82 34.67 20.92
N PRO A 172 -27.60 35.05 20.51
CA PRO A 172 -27.19 35.06 19.10
C PRO A 172 -27.45 33.70 18.42
N PHE A 173 -28.42 33.63 17.52
CA PHE A 173 -28.85 32.37 16.91
C PHE A 173 -28.15 32.10 15.57
N TYR A 174 -27.61 30.88 15.41
CA TYR A 174 -26.99 30.42 14.18
C TYR A 174 -27.48 29.03 13.77
N VAL A 175 -27.61 28.81 12.46
CA VAL A 175 -27.87 27.48 11.89
C VAL A 175 -26.54 26.87 11.45
N THR A 176 -26.24 25.65 11.86
CA THR A 176 -24.92 25.03 11.71
C THR A 176 -24.98 23.58 11.23
N GLY A 177 -23.93 23.08 10.59
CA GLY A 177 -23.87 21.70 10.10
C GLY A 177 -22.73 21.42 9.11
N ASN A 178 -22.81 20.31 8.39
CA ASN A 178 -21.83 19.90 7.38
C ASN A 178 -22.42 19.19 6.14
N SER A 179 -21.58 18.90 5.14
CA SER A 179 -21.90 18.00 4.01
C SER A 179 -23.26 18.32 3.35
N TYR A 180 -24.19 17.36 3.21
CA TYR A 180 -25.50 17.56 2.58
C TYR A 180 -26.33 18.73 3.19
N SER A 181 -26.13 19.06 4.47
CA SER A 181 -26.84 20.18 5.10
C SER A 181 -26.54 21.53 4.43
N GLY A 182 -25.46 21.60 3.62
CA GLY A 182 -25.17 22.69 2.69
C GLY A 182 -26.31 23.08 1.75
N LYS A 183 -27.22 22.15 1.43
CA LYS A 183 -28.46 22.45 0.68
C LYS A 183 -29.49 23.20 1.53
N VAL A 184 -29.78 22.68 2.73
CA VAL A 184 -30.93 23.12 3.54
C VAL A 184 -30.61 24.27 4.49
N ILE A 185 -29.39 24.38 5.05
CA ILE A 185 -29.04 25.43 6.02
C ILE A 185 -29.24 26.84 5.45
N PRO A 186 -28.77 27.18 4.24
CA PRO A 186 -29.01 28.50 3.65
C PRO A 186 -30.50 28.79 3.45
N ALA A 187 -31.30 27.77 3.13
CA ALA A 187 -32.75 27.89 3.00
C ALA A 187 -33.46 28.04 4.36
N ILE A 188 -33.02 27.34 5.42
CA ILE A 188 -33.52 27.51 6.80
C ILE A 188 -33.27 28.93 7.31
N VAL A 189 -32.06 29.47 7.10
CA VAL A 189 -31.74 30.86 7.46
C VAL A 189 -32.66 31.85 6.74
N GLN A 190 -32.94 31.60 5.46
CA GLN A 190 -33.83 32.45 4.67
C GLN A 190 -35.30 32.37 5.15
N GLU A 191 -35.76 31.16 5.48
CA GLU A 191 -37.12 30.91 5.97
C GLU A 191 -37.32 31.55 7.37
N ILE A 192 -36.35 31.43 8.26
CA ILE A 192 -36.35 32.13 9.56
C ILE A 192 -36.35 33.65 9.35
N SER A 193 -35.52 34.17 8.44
CA SER A 193 -35.46 35.59 8.08
C SER A 193 -36.82 36.10 7.55
N ASN A 194 -37.45 35.37 6.64
CA ASN A 194 -38.78 35.68 6.12
C ASN A 194 -39.84 35.67 7.23
N GLY A 195 -39.87 34.63 8.08
CA GLY A 195 -40.82 34.55 9.19
C GLY A 195 -40.64 35.65 10.23
N ASN A 196 -39.39 36.08 10.49
CA ASN A 196 -39.14 37.23 11.36
C ASN A 196 -39.66 38.54 10.75
N TYR A 197 -39.49 38.75 9.45
CA TYR A 197 -40.01 39.92 8.72
C TYR A 197 -41.55 40.01 8.75
N ILE A 198 -42.24 38.87 8.70
CA ILE A 198 -43.72 38.79 8.79
C ILE A 198 -44.19 38.74 10.26
N CYS A 199 -43.35 39.18 11.21
CA CYS A 199 -43.66 39.30 12.63
C CYS A 199 -44.08 37.99 13.35
N CYS A 200 -43.72 36.81 12.82
CA CYS A 200 -43.96 35.54 13.51
C CYS A 200 -43.32 35.53 14.91
N LYS A 201 -44.01 34.93 15.88
CA LYS A 201 -43.57 34.77 17.28
C LYS A 201 -43.20 33.30 17.58
N PRO A 202 -42.17 33.04 18.41
CA PRO A 202 -41.18 33.99 18.90
C PRO A 202 -40.31 34.56 17.77
N GLN A 203 -39.76 35.75 17.96
CA GLN A 203 -38.76 36.33 17.04
C GLN A 203 -37.42 35.66 17.34
N ILE A 204 -36.74 35.16 16.31
CA ILE A 204 -35.44 34.48 16.46
C ILE A 204 -34.33 35.51 16.26
N ASN A 205 -33.38 35.62 17.20
CA ASN A 205 -32.21 36.52 17.08
C ASN A 205 -31.16 35.98 16.08
N LEU A 206 -31.58 35.77 14.82
CA LEU A 206 -30.79 35.17 13.76
C LEU A 206 -29.60 36.07 13.36
N GLN A 207 -28.37 35.58 13.54
CA GLN A 207 -27.13 36.29 13.21
C GLN A 207 -26.42 35.76 11.96
N GLY A 208 -26.57 34.46 11.67
CA GLY A 208 -25.86 33.84 10.54
C GLY A 208 -25.93 32.31 10.49
N TYR A 209 -24.96 31.72 9.80
CA TYR A 209 -24.82 30.26 9.69
C TYR A 209 -23.38 29.80 9.47
N VAL A 210 -23.10 28.54 9.82
CA VAL A 210 -21.80 27.88 9.66
C VAL A 210 -21.98 26.54 8.94
N ILE A 211 -21.22 26.25 7.89
CA ILE A 211 -21.31 24.97 7.19
C ILE A 211 -19.94 24.40 6.82
N GLY A 212 -19.62 23.19 7.31
CA GLY A 212 -18.39 22.48 6.96
C GLY A 212 -18.52 21.63 5.69
N ASN A 213 -17.60 21.78 4.73
CA ASN A 213 -17.58 21.02 3.46
C ASN A 213 -18.99 20.83 2.82
N PRO A 214 -19.79 21.90 2.65
CA PRO A 214 -21.17 21.77 2.20
C PRO A 214 -21.28 21.15 0.81
N VAL A 215 -22.33 20.38 0.55
CA VAL A 215 -22.84 20.18 -0.82
C VAL A 215 -23.66 21.43 -1.19
N ALA A 216 -23.21 22.21 -2.17
CA ALA A 216 -23.87 23.45 -2.59
C ALA A 216 -24.56 23.30 -3.96
N TYR A 217 -23.99 22.48 -4.85
CA TYR A 217 -24.62 22.04 -6.09
C TYR A 217 -23.97 20.71 -6.51
N TYR A 218 -24.68 19.60 -6.29
CA TYR A 218 -24.11 18.25 -6.27
C TYR A 218 -23.33 17.85 -7.53
N ASP A 219 -23.88 18.09 -8.72
CA ASP A 219 -23.24 17.71 -9.99
C ASP A 219 -21.97 18.54 -10.24
N HIS A 220 -22.09 19.86 -10.08
CA HIS A 220 -20.96 20.79 -10.21
C HIS A 220 -19.88 20.57 -9.14
N ASP A 221 -20.24 20.23 -7.89
CA ASP A 221 -19.27 19.88 -6.83
C ASP A 221 -18.47 18.60 -7.18
N LYS A 222 -19.02 17.69 -8.00
CA LYS A 222 -18.30 16.48 -8.47
C LYS A 222 -17.25 16.76 -9.53
N ASP A 223 -17.47 17.74 -10.42
CA ASP A 223 -16.53 18.03 -11.52
C ASP A 223 -15.14 18.47 -11.00
N PHE A 224 -15.06 19.02 -9.79
CA PHE A 224 -13.80 19.40 -9.15
C PHE A 224 -13.00 18.23 -8.57
N ARG A 225 -13.53 17.00 -8.57
CA ARG A 225 -12.80 15.79 -8.12
C ARG A 225 -11.56 15.52 -8.98
N ILE A 226 -11.64 15.69 -10.31
CA ILE A 226 -10.54 15.46 -11.24
C ILE A 226 -9.41 16.51 -11.09
N PRO A 227 -9.70 17.83 -11.10
CA PRO A 227 -8.72 18.86 -10.75
C PRO A 227 -8.08 18.66 -9.36
N PHE A 228 -8.86 18.27 -8.36
CA PHE A 228 -8.33 17.95 -7.02
C PHE A 228 -7.39 16.73 -7.05
N ALA A 229 -7.80 15.65 -7.71
CA ALA A 229 -7.01 14.43 -7.87
C ALA A 229 -5.67 14.71 -8.58
N HIS A 230 -5.67 15.58 -9.58
CA HIS A 230 -4.44 16.06 -10.23
C HIS A 230 -3.56 16.86 -9.28
N GLY A 231 -4.13 17.87 -8.61
CA GLY A 231 -3.43 18.73 -7.65
C GLY A 231 -2.81 17.99 -6.45
N VAL A 232 -3.30 16.79 -6.12
CA VAL A 232 -2.79 15.93 -5.05
C VAL A 232 -2.19 14.60 -5.56
N ALA A 233 -1.66 14.57 -6.79
CA ALA A 233 -0.88 13.47 -7.36
C ALA A 233 -1.57 12.10 -7.50
N LEU A 234 -2.91 12.05 -7.50
CA LEU A 234 -3.68 10.81 -7.67
C LEU A 234 -3.80 10.39 -9.14
N ILE A 235 -3.77 11.37 -10.05
CA ILE A 235 -3.70 11.15 -11.50
C ILE A 235 -2.52 11.93 -12.10
N SER A 236 -2.02 11.46 -13.25
CA SER A 236 -0.94 12.14 -13.96
C SER A 236 -1.47 13.27 -14.86
N ASP A 237 -0.63 14.27 -15.15
CA ASP A 237 -1.03 15.42 -15.98
C ASP A 237 -1.45 14.98 -17.39
N GLU A 238 -0.94 13.87 -17.91
CA GLU A 238 -1.38 13.33 -19.20
C GLU A 238 -2.87 12.94 -19.15
N LEU A 239 -3.28 12.22 -18.09
CA LEU A 239 -4.68 11.86 -17.89
C LEU A 239 -5.54 13.10 -17.61
N PHE A 240 -5.04 14.03 -16.79
CA PHE A 240 -5.74 15.28 -16.48
C PHE A 240 -5.95 16.19 -17.71
N GLU A 241 -4.92 16.44 -18.51
CA GLU A 241 -5.04 17.28 -19.71
C GLU A 241 -5.85 16.57 -20.81
N SER A 242 -5.77 15.24 -20.95
CA SER A 242 -6.68 14.48 -21.82
C SER A 242 -8.14 14.57 -21.37
N LEU A 243 -8.42 14.39 -20.07
CA LEU A 243 -9.76 14.56 -19.50
C LEU A 243 -10.31 15.96 -19.77
N LYS A 244 -9.50 16.99 -19.49
CA LYS A 244 -9.87 18.39 -19.68
C LYS A 244 -10.12 18.73 -21.15
N ALA A 245 -9.31 18.19 -22.08
CA ALA A 245 -9.47 18.40 -23.51
C ALA A 245 -10.69 17.67 -24.09
N SER A 246 -10.92 16.41 -23.71
CA SER A 246 -11.99 15.57 -24.27
C SER A 246 -13.35 15.80 -23.60
N CYS A 247 -13.39 16.02 -22.28
CA CYS A 247 -14.62 16.22 -21.51
C CYS A 247 -15.05 17.70 -21.35
N GLY A 248 -14.20 18.67 -21.72
CA GLY A 248 -14.52 20.10 -21.67
C GLY A 248 -14.81 20.66 -20.27
N GLY A 249 -14.41 19.95 -19.21
CA GLY A 249 -14.65 20.33 -17.81
C GLY A 249 -15.95 19.81 -17.18
N SER A 250 -16.80 19.10 -17.93
CA SER A 250 -17.98 18.40 -17.40
C SER A 250 -17.66 16.90 -17.30
N TYR A 251 -17.51 16.39 -16.09
CA TYR A 251 -17.06 15.01 -15.82
C TYR A 251 -18.12 14.16 -15.12
N SER A 252 -19.01 14.80 -14.39
CA SER A 252 -20.14 14.18 -13.67
C SER A 252 -21.33 13.87 -14.58
N VAL A 253 -21.52 14.67 -15.63
CA VAL A 253 -22.54 14.51 -16.67
C VAL A 253 -21.83 14.56 -18.02
N VAL A 254 -21.42 13.38 -18.50
CA VAL A 254 -20.73 13.17 -19.78
C VAL A 254 -21.76 12.79 -20.85
N ASP A 255 -21.58 13.32 -22.07
CA ASP A 255 -22.36 12.89 -23.23
C ASP A 255 -22.09 11.40 -23.51
N PRO A 256 -23.11 10.51 -23.52
CA PRO A 256 -22.94 9.09 -23.84
C PRO A 256 -22.29 8.80 -25.20
N LEU A 257 -22.30 9.77 -26.12
CA LEU A 257 -21.64 9.66 -27.44
C LEU A 257 -20.14 10.00 -27.40
N ASN A 258 -19.65 10.68 -26.34
CA ASN A 258 -18.24 11.02 -26.16
C ASN A 258 -17.48 9.84 -25.54
N THR A 259 -17.26 8.80 -26.35
CA THR A 259 -16.58 7.56 -25.94
C THR A 259 -15.13 7.76 -25.51
N GLU A 260 -14.46 8.81 -25.99
CA GLU A 260 -13.12 9.18 -25.55
C GLU A 260 -13.13 9.70 -24.10
N CYS A 261 -13.98 10.67 -23.79
CA CYS A 261 -14.14 11.16 -22.42
C CYS A 261 -14.58 10.04 -21.47
N LEU A 262 -15.56 9.21 -21.84
CA LEU A 262 -16.01 8.09 -21.00
C LEU A 262 -14.86 7.12 -20.66
N LYS A 263 -13.99 6.81 -21.63
CA LYS A 263 -12.81 5.96 -21.39
C LYS A 263 -11.78 6.63 -20.47
N LEU A 264 -11.58 7.93 -20.61
CA LEU A 264 -10.69 8.70 -19.74
C LEU A 264 -11.23 8.80 -18.31
N ILE A 265 -12.56 8.86 -18.12
CA ILE A 265 -13.20 8.76 -16.81
C ILE A 265 -13.00 7.36 -16.21
N GLU A 266 -13.15 6.30 -17.01
CA GLU A 266 -12.87 4.92 -16.56
C GLU A 266 -11.40 4.75 -16.11
N ASP A 267 -10.45 5.37 -16.81
CA ASP A 267 -9.04 5.38 -16.43
C ASP A 267 -8.77 6.23 -15.17
N TYR A 268 -9.51 7.32 -14.96
CA TYR A 268 -9.51 8.08 -13.69
C TYR A 268 -10.04 7.25 -12.52
N ASP A 269 -11.19 6.58 -12.68
CA ASP A 269 -11.83 5.77 -11.64
C ASP A 269 -10.91 4.62 -11.21
N LYS A 270 -10.22 3.98 -12.16
CA LYS A 270 -9.16 2.98 -11.88
C LYS A 270 -8.02 3.56 -11.04
N CYS A 271 -7.58 4.80 -11.30
CA CYS A 271 -6.51 5.43 -10.52
C CYS A 271 -6.90 5.74 -9.06
N VAL A 272 -8.19 5.93 -8.75
CA VAL A 272 -8.67 6.36 -7.41
C VAL A 272 -9.44 5.29 -6.63
N SER A 273 -9.77 4.14 -7.23
CA SER A 273 -10.60 3.06 -6.66
C SER A 273 -10.19 2.57 -5.26
N GLY A 274 -8.88 2.51 -4.99
CA GLY A 274 -8.27 2.09 -3.72
C GLY A 274 -8.21 3.16 -2.62
N ILE A 275 -8.70 4.37 -2.88
CA ILE A 275 -8.61 5.50 -1.95
C ILE A 275 -9.85 5.56 -1.04
N TYR A 276 -9.65 5.95 0.21
CA TYR A 276 -10.75 6.37 1.09
C TYR A 276 -11.18 7.80 0.72
N GLU A 277 -12.26 7.96 -0.05
CA GLU A 277 -12.72 9.26 -0.58
C GLU A 277 -12.92 10.33 0.50
N GLU A 278 -13.34 9.96 1.72
CA GLU A 278 -13.56 10.92 2.80
C GLU A 278 -12.26 11.51 3.34
N LEU A 279 -11.14 10.77 3.31
CA LEU A 279 -9.82 11.27 3.71
C LEU A 279 -8.72 10.45 3.03
N ILE A 280 -8.17 11.00 1.94
CA ILE A 280 -7.14 10.37 1.09
C ILE A 280 -5.80 10.04 1.79
N LEU A 281 -5.66 10.40 3.08
CA LEU A 281 -4.50 10.10 3.93
C LEU A 281 -4.75 8.90 4.88
N LYS A 282 -5.93 8.29 4.82
CA LYS A 282 -6.31 7.09 5.58
C LYS A 282 -6.52 5.89 4.65
N SER A 283 -6.29 4.70 5.19
CA SER A 283 -6.63 3.42 4.55
C SER A 283 -8.14 3.28 4.38
N LYS A 284 -8.54 2.65 3.28
CA LYS A 284 -9.87 2.08 3.11
C LYS A 284 -9.86 0.76 3.90
N CYS A 285 -10.79 0.58 4.84
CA CYS A 285 -10.77 -0.52 5.79
C CYS A 285 -12.19 -1.00 6.13
N GLU A 286 -12.30 -2.26 6.57
CA GLU A 286 -13.59 -2.83 6.97
C GLU A 286 -14.12 -2.15 8.24
N HIS A 287 -15.42 -1.79 8.22
CA HIS A 287 -16.12 -1.09 9.30
C HIS A 287 -16.15 -1.84 10.64
N THR A 288 -15.79 -3.12 10.65
CA THR A 288 -15.73 -4.03 11.81
C THR A 288 -14.37 -4.08 12.49
N SER A 289 -13.31 -3.53 11.89
CA SER A 289 -11.95 -3.57 12.45
C SER A 289 -11.71 -2.41 13.43
N PRO A 290 -11.28 -2.65 14.68
CA PRO A 290 -10.99 -1.59 15.65
C PRO A 290 -9.93 -0.57 15.21
N ASP A 291 -9.02 -0.96 14.29
CA ASP A 291 -8.01 -0.06 13.72
C ASP A 291 -8.59 0.91 12.67
N CYS A 292 -9.80 0.64 12.18
CA CYS A 292 -10.48 1.45 11.18
C CYS A 292 -11.20 2.66 11.83
N TYR A 293 -11.09 3.85 11.23
CA TYR A 293 -11.72 5.05 11.79
C TYR A 293 -13.25 4.90 11.89
N THR A 294 -13.85 4.28 10.88
CA THR A 294 -15.31 4.07 10.78
C THR A 294 -15.86 3.05 11.79
N TYR A 295 -15.01 2.29 12.48
CA TYR A 295 -15.40 1.42 13.60
C TYR A 295 -16.12 2.19 14.71
N ARG A 296 -15.76 3.47 14.89
CA ARG A 296 -16.46 4.40 15.78
C ARG A 296 -17.96 4.43 15.48
N TYR A 297 -18.36 4.37 14.21
CA TYR A 297 -19.75 4.48 13.78
C TYR A 297 -20.55 3.24 14.22
N LEU A 298 -19.93 2.06 14.11
CA LEU A 298 -20.47 0.81 14.63
C LEU A 298 -20.63 0.86 16.16
N LEU A 299 -19.70 1.47 16.89
CA LEU A 299 -19.85 1.74 18.32
C LEU A 299 -21.03 2.69 18.63
N SER A 300 -21.31 3.72 17.81
CA SER A 300 -22.53 4.52 18.00
C SER A 300 -23.82 3.73 17.80
N GLU A 301 -23.86 2.79 16.86
CA GLU A 301 -25.04 1.96 16.62
C GLU A 301 -25.29 1.00 17.80
N TYR A 302 -24.26 0.27 18.23
CA TYR A 302 -24.33 -0.59 19.41
C TYR A 302 -24.69 0.16 20.70
N TRP A 303 -24.25 1.42 20.81
CA TRP A 303 -24.60 2.28 21.94
C TRP A 303 -26.06 2.76 21.86
N ALA A 304 -26.50 3.30 20.72
CA ALA A 304 -27.85 3.83 20.53
C ALA A 304 -28.95 2.76 20.54
N ASP A 305 -28.62 1.52 20.16
CA ASP A 305 -29.53 0.37 20.25
C ASP A 305 -29.61 -0.26 21.64
N ASN A 306 -28.74 0.12 22.57
CA ASN A 306 -28.82 -0.41 23.92
C ASN A 306 -30.07 0.11 24.66
N GLU A 307 -30.92 -0.81 25.13
CA GLU A 307 -32.14 -0.49 25.89
C GLU A 307 -31.90 0.39 27.14
N THR A 308 -30.71 0.32 27.75
CA THR A 308 -30.34 1.18 28.88
C THR A 308 -30.06 2.61 28.42
N VAL A 309 -29.40 2.78 27.28
CA VAL A 309 -29.15 4.08 26.64
C VAL A 309 -30.47 4.71 26.19
N ARG A 310 -31.32 3.97 25.47
CA ARG A 310 -32.65 4.43 25.05
C ARG A 310 -33.51 4.91 26.22
N ARG A 311 -33.48 4.18 27.34
CA ARG A 311 -34.18 4.54 28.59
C ARG A 311 -33.57 5.77 29.29
N ALA A 312 -32.24 5.94 29.22
CA ALA A 312 -31.57 7.13 29.74
C ALA A 312 -31.98 8.36 28.94
N LEU A 313 -31.85 8.31 27.60
CA LEU A 313 -32.19 9.37 26.65
C LEU A 313 -33.69 9.67 26.52
N LYS A 314 -34.57 8.94 27.21
CA LYS A 314 -36.05 9.05 27.14
C LYS A 314 -36.65 8.83 25.75
N VAL A 315 -36.02 7.97 24.94
CA VAL A 315 -36.57 7.55 23.65
C VAL A 315 -37.92 6.85 23.86
N VAL A 316 -38.93 7.24 23.09
CA VAL A 316 -40.28 6.65 23.20
C VAL A 316 -40.22 5.17 22.81
N LYS A 317 -40.62 4.27 23.70
CA LYS A 317 -40.52 2.83 23.45
C LYS A 317 -41.34 2.44 22.21
N GLY A 318 -40.68 1.86 21.21
CA GLY A 318 -41.30 1.44 19.95
C GLY A 318 -41.43 2.54 18.88
N SER A 319 -40.89 3.75 19.10
CA SER A 319 -40.89 4.80 18.07
C SER A 319 -39.91 4.55 16.92
N LYS A 320 -38.80 3.86 17.20
CA LYS A 320 -37.77 3.43 16.25
C LYS A 320 -37.37 1.98 16.55
N GLY A 321 -37.19 1.18 15.50
CA GLY A 321 -36.64 -0.18 15.56
C GLY A 321 -35.14 -0.14 15.85
N THR A 322 -34.32 -0.65 14.94
CA THR A 322 -32.87 -0.42 14.91
C THR A 322 -32.56 1.07 14.68
N TRP A 323 -31.54 1.59 15.35
CA TRP A 323 -30.97 2.91 15.10
C TRP A 323 -29.73 2.74 14.21
N GLU A 324 -29.61 3.57 13.18
CA GLU A 324 -28.51 3.57 12.22
C GLU A 324 -27.93 4.99 12.18
N ARG A 325 -26.60 5.15 12.02
CA ARG A 325 -25.98 6.48 11.92
C ARG A 325 -26.61 7.30 10.79
N CYS A 326 -26.88 6.64 9.66
CA CYS A 326 -27.49 7.20 8.46
C CYS A 326 -28.51 6.22 7.87
N ASP A 327 -29.79 6.45 8.11
CA ASP A 327 -30.87 5.59 7.60
C ASP A 327 -31.24 6.00 6.16
N TYR A 328 -30.52 5.45 5.19
CA TYR A 328 -30.74 5.74 3.76
C TYR A 328 -32.10 5.26 3.22
N ARG A 329 -32.91 4.54 4.02
CA ARG A 329 -34.30 4.20 3.68
C ARG A 329 -35.25 5.37 3.93
N VAL A 330 -34.80 6.42 4.65
CA VAL A 330 -35.46 7.72 4.69
C VAL A 330 -35.28 8.38 3.33
N LEU A 331 -36.14 7.97 2.38
CA LEU A 331 -36.25 8.60 1.08
C LEU A 331 -36.57 10.09 1.29
N SER A 332 -35.74 10.97 0.73
CA SER A 332 -35.98 12.41 0.73
C SER A 332 -35.96 12.92 -0.71
N ASN A 333 -37.01 13.64 -1.10
CA ASN A 333 -37.10 14.33 -2.37
C ASN A 333 -36.16 15.53 -2.36
N GLN A 334 -35.05 15.42 -3.08
CA GLN A 334 -33.97 16.40 -3.11
C GLN A 334 -34.31 17.62 -3.99
N ASP A 335 -35.39 18.33 -3.66
CA ASP A 335 -35.97 19.40 -4.46
C ASP A 335 -35.12 20.70 -4.47
N ILE A 336 -34.17 20.87 -3.54
CA ILE A 336 -33.16 21.93 -3.62
C ILE A 336 -31.97 21.44 -4.46
N LYS A 337 -31.97 21.81 -5.75
CA LYS A 337 -30.87 21.52 -6.68
C LYS A 337 -29.58 22.27 -6.34
N SER A 338 -29.69 23.55 -5.96
CA SER A 338 -28.55 24.37 -5.56
C SER A 338 -28.94 25.34 -4.44
N SER A 339 -28.07 25.48 -3.43
CA SER A 339 -28.24 26.45 -2.34
C SER A 339 -27.62 27.83 -2.61
N ILE A 340 -26.90 28.00 -3.73
CA ILE A 340 -26.21 29.25 -4.10
C ILE A 340 -27.15 30.48 -4.09
N PRO A 341 -28.39 30.44 -4.62
CA PRO A 341 -29.31 31.58 -4.56
C PRO A 341 -29.66 32.01 -3.13
N PHE A 342 -29.74 31.05 -2.21
CA PHE A 342 -30.01 31.31 -0.79
C PHE A 342 -28.81 31.96 -0.10
N HIS A 343 -27.59 31.48 -0.38
CA HIS A 343 -26.36 32.13 0.08
C HIS A 343 -26.28 33.61 -0.35
N ILE A 344 -26.60 33.90 -1.61
CA ILE A 344 -26.62 35.26 -2.16
C ILE A 344 -27.62 36.15 -1.41
N ASN A 345 -28.90 35.76 -1.35
CA ASN A 345 -29.95 36.56 -0.70
C ASN A 345 -29.69 36.76 0.80
N ASN A 346 -29.20 35.73 1.51
CA ASN A 346 -28.87 35.87 2.94
C ASN A 346 -27.69 36.85 3.16
N SER A 347 -26.70 36.85 2.27
CA SER A 347 -25.56 37.78 2.33
C SER A 347 -26.00 39.23 2.03
N ILE A 348 -26.90 39.42 1.05
CA ILE A 348 -27.51 40.73 0.75
C ILE A 348 -28.31 41.25 1.95
N ARG A 349 -29.02 40.38 2.67
CA ARG A 349 -29.71 40.69 3.94
C ARG A 349 -28.78 40.92 5.13
N GLY A 350 -27.46 40.79 4.94
CA GLY A 350 -26.44 41.14 5.92
C GLY A 350 -26.09 40.06 6.94
N TYR A 351 -26.68 38.86 6.84
CA TYR A 351 -26.35 37.72 7.70
C TYR A 351 -24.93 37.22 7.43
N ARG A 352 -24.17 36.92 8.49
CA ARG A 352 -22.81 36.38 8.35
C ARG A 352 -22.86 34.90 7.98
N SER A 353 -21.88 34.46 7.19
CA SER A 353 -21.70 33.05 6.89
C SER A 353 -20.24 32.64 7.01
N LEU A 354 -20.01 31.49 7.65
CA LEU A 354 -18.72 30.80 7.67
C LEU A 354 -18.87 29.46 6.95
N VAL A 355 -18.29 29.34 5.75
CA VAL A 355 -18.23 28.07 5.02
C VAL A 355 -16.83 27.48 5.17
N ILE A 356 -16.68 26.33 5.80
CA ILE A 356 -15.35 25.76 6.03
C ILE A 356 -14.94 24.98 4.76
N ARG A 357 -14.29 25.70 3.82
CA ARG A 357 -13.45 25.18 2.71
C ARG A 357 -12.09 25.92 2.47
N TYR A 358 -11.99 27.27 2.51
CA TYR A 358 -10.79 28.11 2.17
C TYR A 358 -10.82 29.57 2.70
N THR A 359 -9.80 30.13 3.38
CA THR A 359 -9.91 31.49 3.97
C THR A 359 -9.85 32.67 2.99
N LYS A 360 -11.04 33.19 2.62
CA LYS A 360 -11.25 34.51 2.01
C LYS A 360 -12.56 35.11 2.51
N THR A 361 -12.52 36.40 2.88
CA THR A 361 -13.71 37.18 3.23
C THR A 361 -14.13 37.99 2.02
N TYR A 362 -15.30 37.70 1.47
CA TYR A 362 -15.90 38.52 0.42
C TYR A 362 -16.45 39.82 1.03
N ALA A 363 -16.51 40.91 0.25
CA ALA A 363 -17.01 42.21 0.69
C ALA A 363 -18.41 42.16 1.35
N ASN A 364 -19.18 41.11 1.05
CA ASN A 364 -20.55 40.87 1.51
C ASN A 364 -20.64 40.00 2.78
N LYS A 365 -19.63 40.00 3.66
CA LYS A 365 -19.60 39.28 4.96
C LYS A 365 -19.65 37.74 4.92
N MET A 366 -19.41 37.13 3.76
CA MET A 366 -19.20 35.69 3.62
C MET A 366 -17.72 35.36 3.83
N THR A 367 -17.42 34.45 4.76
CA THR A 367 -16.06 33.95 5.04
C THR A 367 -16.00 32.47 4.68
N LEU A 368 -15.02 32.09 3.89
CA LEU A 368 -14.71 30.69 3.60
C LEU A 368 -13.53 30.25 4.57
N ALA A 369 -13.19 28.97 4.86
CA ALA A 369 -11.99 28.57 5.67
C ALA A 369 -11.48 27.10 5.51
N THR A 370 -10.17 26.78 5.32
CA THR A 370 -9.68 25.36 5.21
C THR A 370 -9.14 24.79 6.53
N VAL A 371 -9.30 23.48 6.74
CA VAL A 371 -8.48 22.66 7.67
C VAL A 371 -7.71 21.60 6.87
N LYS A 372 -6.36 21.61 6.90
CA LYS A 372 -5.54 20.65 6.15
C LYS A 372 -5.55 19.28 6.84
N GLY A 373 -5.69 18.22 6.05
CA GLY A 373 -5.86 16.84 6.56
C GLY A 373 -7.20 16.59 7.27
N GLY A 374 -8.18 17.50 7.15
CA GLY A 374 -9.44 17.46 7.89
C GLY A 374 -10.52 16.50 7.38
N GLY A 375 -10.39 15.95 6.16
CA GLY A 375 -11.37 15.01 5.59
C GLY A 375 -12.69 15.63 5.12
N HIS A 376 -13.69 14.78 4.83
CA HIS A 376 -15.04 15.14 4.36
C HIS A 376 -15.87 15.85 5.44
N THR A 377 -15.75 15.38 6.67
CA THR A 377 -16.37 15.85 7.91
C THR A 377 -15.24 16.29 8.84
N LEU A 378 -15.46 17.29 9.70
CA LEU A 378 -14.34 17.90 10.47
C LEU A 378 -13.87 17.05 11.67
N GLU A 379 -14.40 15.83 11.79
CA GLU A 379 -14.13 14.79 12.80
C GLU A 379 -12.69 14.22 12.77
N TYR A 380 -11.96 14.40 11.67
CA TYR A 380 -10.55 13.98 11.59
C TYR A 380 -9.57 15.01 12.18
N LYS A 381 -10.01 16.29 12.31
CA LYS A 381 -9.23 17.42 12.86
C LYS A 381 -10.09 18.34 13.74
N PRO A 382 -10.70 17.82 14.83
CA PRO A 382 -11.71 18.56 15.59
C PRO A 382 -11.09 19.67 16.47
N GLU A 383 -9.81 19.55 16.86
CA GLU A 383 -9.08 20.58 17.61
C GLU A 383 -8.86 21.85 16.76
N GLU A 384 -8.35 21.69 15.53
CA GLU A 384 -8.18 22.80 14.59
C GLU A 384 -9.52 23.44 14.20
N ASN A 385 -10.57 22.64 14.06
CA ASN A 385 -11.94 23.12 13.86
C ASN A 385 -12.43 23.99 15.06
N SER A 386 -12.19 23.54 16.29
CA SER A 386 -12.50 24.30 17.51
C SER A 386 -11.86 25.68 17.51
N VAL A 387 -10.62 25.81 17.02
CA VAL A 387 -9.92 27.10 16.91
C VAL A 387 -10.58 28.04 15.88
N LEU A 388 -11.05 27.52 14.75
CA LEU A 388 -11.76 28.31 13.75
C LEU A 388 -13.10 28.83 14.27
N PHE A 389 -13.90 27.96 14.90
CA PHE A 389 -15.17 28.34 15.51
C PHE A 389 -14.97 29.35 16.64
N LYS A 390 -13.99 29.11 17.53
CA LYS A 390 -13.61 30.08 18.56
C LYS A 390 -13.26 31.42 17.96
N ARG A 391 -12.44 31.51 16.90
CA ARG A 391 -12.13 32.79 16.23
C ARG A 391 -13.35 33.51 15.63
N MET A 392 -14.38 32.78 15.22
CA MET A 392 -15.66 33.36 14.78
C MET A 392 -16.48 33.92 15.97
N ALA A 393 -16.47 33.22 17.10
CA ALA A 393 -17.19 33.62 18.32
C ALA A 393 -16.43 34.68 19.16
N SER A 394 -15.10 34.65 19.19
CA SER A 394 -14.24 35.35 20.15
C SER A 394 -13.61 36.61 19.55
N TRP A 395 -14.42 37.57 19.10
CA TRP A 395 -13.93 38.88 18.63
C TRP A 395 -13.53 39.81 19.81
N ILE A 396 -12.76 39.27 20.77
CA ILE A 396 -12.24 39.90 22.00
C ILE A 396 -10.78 39.39 22.21
N PRO A 397 -9.75 40.25 22.35
CA PRO A 397 -8.34 39.81 22.25
C PRO A 397 -7.52 39.75 23.57
N LYS A 398 -6.66 38.73 23.73
CA LYS A 398 -5.28 38.68 24.36
C LYS A 398 -4.89 37.24 24.84
N LEU A 399 -3.66 36.92 25.31
CA LEU A 399 -2.30 36.90 24.68
C LEU A 399 -1.21 36.37 25.69
N LEU A 400 -0.16 35.63 25.24
CA LEU A 400 1.12 35.23 25.91
C LEU A 400 1.11 34.24 27.13
N LEU A 401 2.18 33.49 27.55
CA LEU A 401 3.35 32.82 26.88
C LEU A 401 4.26 31.98 27.86
N LEU A 402 4.65 30.72 27.49
CA LEU A 402 5.95 29.95 27.56
C LEU A 402 7.04 29.93 28.70
N GLN A 403 7.83 28.82 28.67
CA GLN A 403 9.26 28.55 29.10
C GLN A 403 9.63 28.16 30.57
N LEU A 404 10.78 27.52 30.92
CA LEU A 404 11.66 26.40 30.41
C LEU A 404 12.88 26.18 31.40
N VAL A 405 13.81 25.23 31.15
CA VAL A 405 15.31 25.24 31.37
C VAL A 405 15.98 23.96 32.01
N LEU A 406 17.28 23.76 31.67
CA LEU A 406 18.18 22.57 31.64
C LEU A 406 19.05 22.28 32.91
N LEU A 407 19.93 21.24 32.80
CA LEU A 407 21.41 21.13 33.12
C LEU A 407 21.75 19.72 33.74
N LEU A 408 22.91 19.02 33.60
CA LEU A 408 24.21 19.20 32.89
C LEU A 408 24.98 17.86 32.58
N THR A 409 26.27 17.93 32.18
CA THR A 409 27.23 16.96 31.55
C THR A 409 28.23 16.15 32.42
N LYS A 410 28.86 15.05 31.88
CA LYS A 410 30.36 14.79 31.70
C LYS A 410 30.74 13.32 31.25
N HIS A 411 31.48 13.10 30.13
CA HIS A 411 32.90 12.63 29.95
C HIS A 411 33.21 11.11 30.25
N ALA A 412 34.08 10.31 29.57
CA ALA A 412 35.03 10.45 28.42
C ALA A 412 35.50 9.05 27.81
N ASP A 413 36.22 9.06 26.65
CA ASP A 413 37.19 8.08 26.04
C ASP A 413 36.87 6.57 25.80
N SER A 414 37.43 5.81 24.81
CA SER A 414 38.15 6.12 23.55
C SER A 414 38.30 4.88 22.58
N SER A 415 37.81 4.96 21.33
CA SER A 415 38.05 4.04 20.17
C SER A 415 37.61 2.54 20.29
N SER A 416 37.39 1.75 19.23
CA SER A 416 37.55 1.97 17.77
C SER A 416 36.25 1.75 16.95
N ILE A 417 35.34 0.86 17.39
CA ILE A 417 33.93 0.81 16.96
C ILE A 417 33.12 1.70 17.91
N ILE A 418 32.14 2.47 17.41
CA ILE A 418 31.23 3.20 18.31
C ILE A 418 30.24 2.19 18.90
N LYS A 419 30.65 1.51 19.97
CA LYS A 419 29.76 0.63 20.75
C LYS A 419 28.80 1.41 21.62
N TYR A 420 29.20 2.59 22.07
CA TYR A 420 28.40 3.47 22.93
C TYR A 420 28.47 4.88 22.37
N LEU A 421 27.31 5.49 22.13
CA LEU A 421 27.20 6.86 21.62
C LEU A 421 26.51 7.73 22.69
N PRO A 422 27.06 8.91 23.07
CA PRO A 422 26.49 9.71 24.15
C PRO A 422 25.03 10.11 23.89
N GLY A 423 24.18 9.80 24.87
CA GLY A 423 22.72 9.87 24.78
C GLY A 423 22.07 8.49 24.58
N PHE A 424 22.74 7.49 24.02
CA PHE A 424 22.13 6.19 23.78
C PHE A 424 22.07 5.33 25.07
N GLU A 425 20.91 4.72 25.36
CA GLU A 425 20.75 3.78 26.46
C GLU A 425 21.29 2.40 26.08
N GLY A 426 22.50 2.07 26.58
CA GLY A 426 23.16 0.80 26.31
C GLY A 426 24.09 0.83 25.08
N PRO A 427 24.49 -0.35 24.57
CA PRO A 427 25.30 -0.43 23.36
C PRO A 427 24.45 -0.21 22.10
N LEU A 428 25.04 0.37 21.04
CA LEU A 428 24.37 0.47 19.73
C LEU A 428 24.05 -0.94 19.18
N PRO A 429 22.83 -1.17 18.66
CA PRO A 429 22.44 -2.47 18.09
C PRO A 429 22.92 -2.68 16.65
N PHE A 430 23.80 -1.81 16.14
CA PHE A 430 24.39 -1.85 14.79
C PHE A 430 25.83 -1.32 14.84
N GLU A 431 26.65 -1.69 13.87
CA GLU A 431 28.04 -1.24 13.78
C GLU A 431 28.11 0.16 13.12
N LEU A 432 28.37 1.19 13.93
CA LEU A 432 28.64 2.55 13.47
C LEU A 432 30.15 2.84 13.49
N VAL A 433 30.67 3.20 12.31
CA VAL A 433 32.06 3.64 12.11
C VAL A 433 32.07 5.09 11.65
N THR A 434 32.98 5.90 12.17
CA THR A 434 33.20 7.28 11.72
C THR A 434 34.68 7.53 11.44
N GLY A 435 34.96 8.45 10.52
CA GLY A 435 36.32 8.84 10.18
C GLY A 435 36.42 9.90 9.09
N TYR A 436 37.66 10.16 8.69
CA TYR A 436 38.01 11.11 7.63
C TYR A 436 38.72 10.42 6.46
N ILE A 437 38.49 10.92 5.25
CA ILE A 437 39.29 10.63 4.05
C ILE A 437 39.79 11.97 3.49
N GLY A 438 41.11 12.03 3.21
CA GLY A 438 41.73 13.16 2.53
C GLY A 438 41.46 13.10 1.02
N VAL A 439 41.12 14.23 0.42
CA VAL A 439 40.84 14.43 -1.01
C VAL A 439 41.41 15.78 -1.47
N GLY A 440 41.41 16.04 -2.77
CA GLY A 440 42.00 17.25 -3.34
C GLY A 440 43.53 17.23 -3.33
N ASP A 441 44.13 18.38 -3.65
CA ASP A 441 45.58 18.50 -3.76
C ASP A 441 46.25 18.32 -2.37
N GLU A 442 47.30 17.49 -2.33
CA GLU A 442 48.04 17.10 -1.10
C GLU A 442 47.17 16.56 0.07
N ASP A 443 45.98 16.03 -0.21
CA ASP A 443 44.97 15.66 0.80
C ASP A 443 44.59 16.84 1.73
N GLU A 444 44.58 18.09 1.23
CA GLU A 444 44.27 19.27 2.05
C GLU A 444 42.82 19.26 2.55
N ASP A 445 41.89 18.72 1.76
CA ASP A 445 40.48 18.61 2.11
C ASP A 445 40.18 17.29 2.83
N GLN A 446 39.50 17.36 3.98
CA GLN A 446 39.20 16.23 4.85
C GLN A 446 37.69 16.02 4.93
N MET A 447 37.19 15.01 4.21
CA MET A 447 35.77 14.65 4.20
C MET A 447 35.43 13.67 5.32
N PHE A 448 34.47 14.04 6.16
CA PHE A 448 33.97 13.22 7.27
C PHE A 448 32.82 12.31 6.81
N TYR A 449 32.81 11.08 7.30
CA TYR A 449 31.75 10.12 6.99
C TYR A 449 31.28 9.35 8.23
N TYR A 450 30.03 8.90 8.17
CA TYR A 450 29.41 7.94 9.07
C TYR A 450 29.06 6.70 8.24
N PHE A 451 29.58 5.54 8.61
CA PHE A 451 29.32 4.28 7.94
C PHE A 451 28.51 3.35 8.83
N ILE A 452 27.40 2.85 8.28
CA ILE A 452 26.60 1.76 8.86
C ILE A 452 26.75 0.53 7.97
N LYS A 453 27.14 -0.58 8.61
CA LYS A 453 27.19 -1.91 8.01
C LYS A 453 25.78 -2.51 7.91
N SER A 454 25.46 -3.21 6.83
CA SER A 454 24.14 -3.84 6.63
C SER A 454 23.81 -4.86 7.73
N GLU A 455 22.54 -4.96 8.11
CA GLU A 455 22.05 -5.98 9.06
C GLU A 455 21.79 -7.36 8.42
N SER A 456 21.75 -7.49 7.08
CA SER A 456 21.51 -8.77 6.38
C SER A 456 22.78 -9.51 5.97
N ASN A 457 23.32 -9.26 4.78
CA ASN A 457 24.59 -9.80 4.31
C ASN A 457 25.50 -8.66 3.86
N PRO A 458 26.21 -7.98 4.77
CA PRO A 458 27.02 -6.80 4.41
C PRO A 458 28.14 -7.06 3.41
N GLU A 459 28.55 -8.29 3.13
CA GLU A 459 29.55 -8.60 2.10
C GLU A 459 28.94 -8.60 0.68
N GLU A 460 27.65 -8.88 0.53
CA GLU A 460 26.94 -8.84 -0.76
C GLU A 460 26.04 -7.60 -0.93
N ASP A 461 25.48 -7.09 0.16
CA ASP A 461 24.46 -6.05 0.16
C ASP A 461 24.97 -4.75 -0.49
N PRO A 462 24.13 -4.04 -1.27
CA PRO A 462 24.49 -2.80 -1.92
C PRO A 462 25.22 -1.79 -1.03
N LEU A 463 26.26 -1.15 -1.58
CA LEU A 463 26.94 -0.03 -0.94
C LEU A 463 26.33 1.29 -1.44
N LEU A 464 25.77 2.07 -0.52
CA LEU A 464 25.13 3.34 -0.79
C LEU A 464 26.00 4.48 -0.22
N VAL A 465 26.22 5.54 -1.00
CA VAL A 465 26.65 6.84 -0.45
C VAL A 465 25.43 7.73 -0.33
N TRP A 466 25.10 8.20 0.87
CA TRP A 466 23.98 9.11 1.13
C TRP A 466 24.44 10.56 1.30
N LEU A 467 23.84 11.46 0.52
CA LEU A 467 24.10 12.89 0.48
C LEU A 467 22.82 13.69 0.81
N SER A 468 22.66 14.14 2.06
CA SER A 468 21.54 15.05 2.41
C SER A 468 21.70 16.40 1.68
N GLY A 469 20.60 16.95 1.18
CA GLY A 469 20.61 18.14 0.34
C GLY A 469 20.56 19.48 1.06
N GLY A 470 20.59 20.54 0.26
CA GLY A 470 20.99 21.90 0.61
C GLY A 470 22.51 22.07 0.44
N PRO A 471 23.01 23.18 -0.15
CA PRO A 471 24.45 23.39 -0.27
C PRO A 471 25.04 23.63 1.14
N GLY A 472 25.94 22.75 1.58
CA GLY A 472 26.58 22.84 2.90
C GLY A 472 25.86 22.11 4.04
N CYS A 473 24.90 21.22 3.75
CA CYS A 473 24.20 20.43 4.77
C CYS A 473 24.90 19.12 5.13
N SER A 474 24.80 18.72 6.39
CA SER A 474 25.40 17.49 6.92
C SER A 474 24.51 16.28 6.70
N SER A 475 25.09 15.21 6.15
CA SER A 475 24.45 13.91 5.93
C SER A 475 24.20 13.13 7.22
N PHE A 476 24.68 13.65 8.36
CA PHE A 476 24.20 13.25 9.69
C PHE A 476 22.67 13.37 9.83
N THR A 477 22.04 14.32 9.11
CA THR A 477 20.57 14.40 9.03
C THR A 477 19.97 13.10 8.51
N GLY A 478 20.53 12.56 7.42
CA GLY A 478 20.12 11.29 6.80
C GLY A 478 20.15 10.12 7.79
N LEU A 479 21.26 10.02 8.51
CA LEU A 479 21.50 9.01 9.54
C LEU A 479 20.49 9.08 10.69
N VAL A 480 20.21 10.28 11.20
CA VAL A 480 19.42 10.43 12.43
C VAL A 480 17.91 10.40 12.16
N TYR A 481 17.47 11.07 11.09
CA TYR A 481 16.05 11.33 10.85
C TYR A 481 15.50 10.60 9.62
N GLU A 482 16.24 10.53 8.53
CA GLU A 482 15.65 10.24 7.20
C GLU A 482 15.57 8.75 6.88
N ASN A 483 16.65 8.00 7.05
CA ASN A 483 16.72 6.59 6.66
C ASN A 483 17.69 5.71 7.48
N GLY A 484 18.41 6.27 8.45
CA GLY A 484 19.03 5.49 9.51
C GLY A 484 18.01 5.03 10.55
N ARG A 485 18.48 4.41 11.64
CA ARG A 485 17.65 3.72 12.66
C ARG A 485 17.02 4.73 13.63
N THR A 486 16.14 5.59 13.09
CA THR A 486 15.48 6.78 13.70
C THR A 486 15.92 7.06 15.13
N MET A 487 16.94 7.91 15.24
CA MET A 487 17.68 8.21 16.46
C MET A 487 17.12 9.49 17.08
N GLU A 488 16.01 9.41 17.82
CA GLU A 488 15.36 10.63 18.31
C GLU A 488 16.08 11.19 19.55
N VAL A 489 16.58 12.43 19.43
CA VAL A 489 17.25 13.15 20.52
C VAL A 489 16.19 13.73 21.46
N SER A 490 16.22 13.32 22.74
CA SER A 490 15.29 13.77 23.77
C SER A 490 15.57 15.21 24.25
N PRO A 491 14.55 16.00 24.64
CA PRO A 491 14.71 17.32 25.26
C PRO A 491 15.56 17.35 26.54
N ARG A 492 15.83 16.19 27.17
CA ARG A 492 16.67 16.08 28.38
C ARG A 492 18.16 15.88 28.12
N TRP A 493 18.64 15.91 26.86
CA TRP A 493 20.06 15.74 26.49
C TRP A 493 20.70 14.38 26.81
N SER A 494 19.92 13.46 27.37
CA SER A 494 20.40 12.23 27.99
C SER A 494 19.94 10.95 27.28
N LEU A 495 18.99 11.06 26.34
CA LEU A 495 18.34 9.92 25.68
C LEU A 495 18.26 10.10 24.16
N LEU A 496 18.82 9.13 23.45
CA LEU A 496 18.63 8.77 22.06
C LEU A 496 17.71 7.55 22.07
N HIS A 497 16.42 7.74 21.82
CA HIS A 497 15.50 6.61 21.70
C HIS A 497 15.53 6.06 20.28
N ILE A 498 15.71 4.74 20.16
CA ILE A 498 15.21 4.00 18.99
C ILE A 498 13.72 3.78 19.25
N HIS A 499 12.88 4.19 18.30
CA HIS A 499 11.46 3.83 18.34
C HIS A 499 11.33 2.30 18.26
N GLY A 500 10.74 1.69 19.30
CA GLY A 500 10.48 0.24 19.37
C GLY A 500 9.37 -0.26 18.44
N GLN A 501 8.96 0.54 17.45
CA GLN A 501 8.04 0.12 16.39
C GLN A 501 8.82 -0.46 15.21
N ARG A 502 8.13 -1.23 14.36
CA ARG A 502 8.69 -2.04 13.26
C ARG A 502 9.19 -1.19 12.08
N ILE A 503 10.04 -0.19 12.33
CA ILE A 503 10.64 0.65 11.29
C ILE A 503 11.67 -0.21 10.54
N ILE A 504 11.16 -0.84 9.48
CA ILE A 504 11.95 -1.27 8.34
C ILE A 504 12.65 -0.02 7.79
N ALA A 505 13.96 -0.10 7.58
CA ALA A 505 14.73 1.01 7.03
C ALA A 505 15.83 0.49 6.09
N PRO A 506 16.34 1.31 5.14
CA PRO A 506 17.21 0.84 4.06
C PRO A 506 18.48 0.10 4.49
N PHE A 507 19.06 0.38 5.67
CA PHE A 507 20.23 -0.35 6.19
C PHE A 507 19.94 -1.82 6.57
N GLN A 508 18.67 -2.26 6.57
CA GLN A 508 18.32 -3.68 6.69
C GLN A 508 18.68 -4.51 5.44
N VAL A 509 19.09 -3.86 4.35
CA VAL A 509 19.38 -4.46 3.03
C VAL A 509 20.51 -3.72 2.28
N ALA A 510 21.32 -2.92 2.99
CA ALA A 510 22.35 -2.08 2.39
C ALA A 510 23.40 -1.60 3.39
N ASN A 511 24.65 -1.50 2.94
CA ASN A 511 25.72 -0.77 3.62
C ASN A 511 25.61 0.72 3.25
N ILE A 512 25.67 1.65 4.22
CA ILE A 512 25.42 3.08 3.97
C ILE A 512 26.54 3.96 4.51
N ILE A 513 27.14 4.76 3.62
CA ILE A 513 28.09 5.84 3.92
C ILE A 513 27.34 7.18 3.85
N TYR A 514 27.03 7.77 4.99
CA TYR A 514 26.58 9.16 5.09
C TYR A 514 27.79 10.08 4.99
N LEU A 515 27.87 10.89 3.94
CA LEU A 515 29.06 11.71 3.64
C LEU A 515 28.76 13.20 3.83
N ASP A 516 29.50 13.86 4.72
CA ASP A 516 29.39 15.31 4.91
C ASP A 516 30.08 16.03 3.73
N GLN A 517 29.29 16.53 2.78
CA GLN A 517 29.79 17.21 1.57
C GLN A 517 28.90 18.42 1.19
N PRO A 518 29.45 19.49 0.59
CA PRO A 518 30.85 19.70 0.21
C PRO A 518 31.78 19.90 1.41
N VAL A 519 33.08 20.05 1.16
CA VAL A 519 34.07 20.34 2.21
C VAL A 519 33.66 21.60 2.99
N GLY A 520 33.68 21.51 4.32
CA GLY A 520 33.12 22.53 5.21
C GLY A 520 31.69 22.21 5.72
N ALA A 521 30.94 21.32 5.07
CA ALA A 521 29.66 20.82 5.60
C ALA A 521 29.90 19.91 6.83
N GLY A 522 29.00 19.97 7.82
CA GLY A 522 29.06 19.12 9.01
C GLY A 522 30.41 19.15 9.73
N PHE A 523 31.10 18.00 9.80
CA PHE A 523 32.46 17.88 10.36
C PHE A 523 33.59 17.84 9.31
N SER A 524 33.27 17.92 8.02
CA SER A 524 34.25 18.05 6.95
C SER A 524 34.92 19.42 6.97
N TYR A 525 36.21 19.50 6.66
CA TYR A 525 37.00 20.73 6.73
C TYR A 525 38.18 20.71 5.75
N SER A 526 38.72 21.88 5.43
CA SER A 526 39.99 22.00 4.70
C SER A 526 41.11 22.39 5.66
N ARG A 527 42.32 21.86 5.45
CA ARG A 527 43.54 22.28 6.14
C ARG A 527 44.04 23.64 5.65
N ASN A 528 43.64 24.04 4.44
CA ASN A 528 43.97 25.31 3.83
C ASN A 528 42.79 26.28 3.98
N PRO A 529 42.84 27.24 4.93
CA PRO A 529 41.74 28.18 5.15
C PRO A 529 41.57 29.21 4.02
N PHE A 530 42.45 29.19 3.01
CA PHE A 530 42.43 30.06 1.84
C PHE A 530 42.09 29.30 0.54
N ALA A 531 41.82 27.99 0.58
CA ALA A 531 41.42 27.22 -0.59
C ALA A 531 40.07 27.72 -1.16
N ASP A 532 39.98 27.83 -2.48
CA ASP A 532 38.73 28.13 -3.16
C ASP A 532 37.74 26.98 -2.95
N ARG A 533 36.52 27.31 -2.52
CA ARG A 533 35.52 26.28 -2.22
C ARG A 533 35.08 25.56 -3.50
N PRO A 534 34.94 24.23 -3.48
CA PRO A 534 34.61 23.47 -4.67
C PRO A 534 33.28 23.91 -5.27
N SER A 535 33.21 23.98 -6.60
CA SER A 535 31.95 24.16 -7.32
C SER A 535 31.06 22.92 -7.22
N ASP A 536 29.86 22.91 -7.80
CA ASP A 536 29.06 21.69 -7.84
C ASP A 536 29.79 20.58 -8.65
N THR A 537 30.45 20.94 -9.76
CA THR A 537 31.31 19.99 -10.50
C THR A 537 32.60 19.62 -9.77
N GLY A 538 33.21 20.55 -9.02
CA GLY A 538 34.35 20.26 -8.15
C GLY A 538 34.00 19.29 -7.04
N SER A 539 32.85 19.48 -6.39
CA SER A 539 32.32 18.60 -5.34
C SER A 539 32.06 17.19 -5.88
N ALA A 540 31.55 17.07 -7.12
CA ALA A 540 31.35 15.78 -7.76
C ALA A 540 32.67 14.99 -7.96
N LYS A 541 33.77 15.68 -8.27
CA LYS A 541 35.10 15.07 -8.38
C LYS A 541 35.64 14.62 -7.02
N LEU A 542 35.56 15.48 -6.00
CA LEU A 542 35.99 15.14 -4.64
C LEU A 542 35.22 13.95 -4.06
N VAL A 543 33.92 13.82 -4.34
CA VAL A 543 33.14 12.63 -3.94
C VAL A 543 33.56 11.36 -4.69
N ASN A 544 33.84 11.43 -6.00
CA ASN A 544 34.39 10.30 -6.76
C ASN A 544 35.77 9.87 -6.21
N GLU A 545 36.64 10.84 -5.87
CA GLU A 545 37.93 10.59 -5.23
C GLU A 545 37.77 9.97 -3.83
N PHE A 546 36.87 10.52 -3.00
CA PHE A 546 36.52 9.99 -1.69
C PHE A 546 36.11 8.51 -1.79
N VAL A 547 35.19 8.16 -2.69
CA VAL A 547 34.69 6.78 -2.83
C VAL A 547 35.84 5.83 -3.21
N ARG A 548 36.72 6.24 -4.13
CA ARG A 548 37.89 5.43 -4.53
C ARG A 548 38.89 5.24 -3.39
N LYS A 549 39.22 6.30 -2.64
CA LYS A 549 40.11 6.23 -1.47
C LYS A 549 39.47 5.47 -0.29
N TRP A 550 38.15 5.57 -0.10
CA TRP A 550 37.43 4.82 0.93
C TRP A 550 37.41 3.33 0.61
N LEU A 551 37.06 2.94 -0.62
CA LEU A 551 37.09 1.55 -1.07
C LEU A 551 38.52 0.97 -1.04
N ALA A 552 39.54 1.75 -1.39
CA ALA A 552 40.94 1.32 -1.26
C ALA A 552 41.37 1.02 0.19
N LYS A 553 40.67 1.57 1.20
CA LYS A 553 40.86 1.24 2.63
C LYS A 553 39.93 0.13 3.14
N HIS A 554 38.86 -0.18 2.41
CA HIS A 554 37.86 -1.19 2.76
C HIS A 554 37.61 -2.11 1.54
N PRO A 555 38.60 -2.94 1.16
CA PRO A 555 38.58 -3.71 -0.09
C PRO A 555 37.45 -4.75 -0.13
N ASP A 556 36.95 -5.16 1.03
CA ASP A 556 35.84 -6.11 1.21
C ASP A 556 34.56 -5.61 0.50
N TYR A 557 34.43 -4.30 0.26
CA TYR A 557 33.27 -3.69 -0.40
C TYR A 557 33.44 -3.43 -1.91
N PHE A 558 34.52 -3.92 -2.56
CA PHE A 558 34.76 -3.67 -3.99
C PHE A 558 33.70 -4.30 -4.92
N SER A 559 33.17 -5.47 -4.56
CA SER A 559 32.20 -6.23 -5.35
C SER A 559 30.77 -5.72 -5.20
N ASN A 560 30.44 -5.00 -4.11
CA ASN A 560 29.07 -4.66 -3.75
C ASN A 560 28.42 -3.74 -4.80
N PRO A 561 27.14 -3.99 -5.17
CA PRO A 561 26.35 -3.09 -6.01
C PRO A 561 26.36 -1.66 -5.48
N PHE A 562 27.04 -0.74 -6.18
CA PHE A 562 27.24 0.63 -5.71
C PHE A 562 26.19 1.60 -6.25
N TYR A 563 25.59 2.40 -5.37
CA TYR A 563 24.66 3.46 -5.73
C TYR A 563 24.99 4.78 -5.03
N VAL A 564 24.79 5.89 -5.75
CA VAL A 564 24.84 7.24 -5.18
C VAL A 564 23.42 7.67 -4.82
N THR A 565 23.18 8.11 -3.58
CA THR A 565 21.84 8.38 -3.06
C THR A 565 21.78 9.70 -2.29
N GLY A 566 20.59 10.32 -2.18
CA GLY A 566 20.41 11.58 -1.46
C GLY A 566 19.10 12.29 -1.81
N ASN A 567 19.00 13.58 -1.48
CA ASN A 567 17.78 14.36 -1.73
C ASN A 567 18.01 15.87 -1.98
N SER A 568 16.94 16.60 -2.29
CA SER A 568 16.93 18.06 -2.39
C SER A 568 18.03 18.59 -3.32
N TYR A 569 18.91 19.48 -2.88
CA TYR A 569 20.03 20.02 -3.69
C TYR A 569 20.95 18.93 -4.27
N SER A 570 21.05 17.75 -3.63
CA SER A 570 21.82 16.62 -4.16
C SER A 570 21.29 16.13 -5.51
N GLY A 571 20.06 16.48 -5.90
CA GLY A 571 19.53 16.31 -7.26
C GLY A 571 20.36 16.99 -8.37
N LYS A 572 21.15 18.03 -8.04
CA LYS A 572 22.14 18.60 -8.96
C LYS A 572 23.42 17.79 -9.04
N VAL A 573 23.96 17.41 -7.87
CA VAL A 573 25.33 16.90 -7.74
C VAL A 573 25.42 15.38 -7.95
N ILE A 574 24.42 14.61 -7.52
CA ILE A 574 24.40 13.13 -7.66
C ILE A 574 24.50 12.69 -9.12
N PRO A 575 23.74 13.24 -10.08
CA PRO A 575 23.89 12.87 -11.49
C PRO A 575 25.30 13.17 -12.03
N ALA A 576 25.94 14.24 -11.57
CA ALA A 576 27.33 14.54 -11.92
C ALA A 576 28.32 13.55 -11.28
N ILE A 577 28.16 13.19 -10.00
CA ILE A 577 28.99 12.17 -9.31
C ILE A 577 28.92 10.83 -10.03
N VAL A 578 27.72 10.38 -10.41
CA VAL A 578 27.50 9.14 -11.18
C VAL A 578 28.25 9.20 -12.51
N GLN A 579 28.21 10.34 -13.20
CA GLN A 579 28.93 10.54 -14.45
C GLN A 579 30.46 10.53 -14.26
N GLU A 580 30.98 11.18 -13.22
CA GLU A 580 32.41 11.19 -12.88
C GLU A 580 32.93 9.79 -12.48
N ILE A 581 32.19 9.06 -11.64
CA ILE A 581 32.52 7.65 -11.29
C ILE A 581 32.54 6.78 -12.56
N SER A 582 31.52 6.92 -13.41
CA SER A 582 31.43 6.21 -14.68
C SER A 582 32.61 6.53 -15.62
N ASN A 583 33.00 7.80 -15.73
CA ASN A 583 34.13 8.23 -16.55
C ASN A 583 35.46 7.69 -16.00
N GLY A 584 35.68 7.76 -14.68
CA GLY A 584 36.88 7.21 -14.03
C GLY A 584 37.02 5.70 -14.18
N ASN A 585 35.90 4.97 -14.19
CA ASN A 585 35.91 3.52 -14.47
C ASN A 585 36.36 3.20 -15.90
N TYR A 586 36.06 4.06 -16.88
CA TYR A 586 36.47 3.88 -18.28
C TYR A 586 37.98 4.12 -18.49
N ILE A 587 38.59 5.01 -17.70
CA ILE A 587 40.01 5.42 -17.80
C ILE A 587 40.94 4.47 -16.99
N CYS A 588 40.45 3.27 -16.61
CA CYS A 588 41.19 2.27 -15.83
C CYS A 588 41.66 2.76 -14.44
N CYS A 589 41.03 3.78 -13.85
CA CYS A 589 41.33 4.22 -12.49
C CYS A 589 40.98 3.11 -11.48
N LYS A 590 41.97 2.63 -10.73
CA LYS A 590 41.77 1.67 -9.63
C LYS A 590 41.50 2.40 -8.30
N PRO A 591 40.64 1.86 -7.42
CA PRO A 591 39.76 0.71 -7.64
C PRO A 591 38.61 1.03 -8.61
N GLN A 592 38.17 0.05 -9.38
CA GLN A 592 36.97 0.16 -10.23
C GLN A 592 35.73 0.04 -9.35
N ILE A 593 34.77 0.94 -9.50
CA ILE A 593 33.55 0.98 -8.67
C ILE A 593 32.44 0.20 -9.38
N ASN A 594 31.78 -0.75 -8.71
CA ASN A 594 30.63 -1.50 -9.25
C ASN A 594 29.34 -0.64 -9.31
N LEU A 595 29.39 0.48 -10.02
CA LEU A 595 28.30 1.46 -10.12
C LEU A 595 27.09 0.88 -10.88
N GLN A 596 25.94 0.82 -10.21
CA GLN A 596 24.69 0.28 -10.75
C GLN A 596 23.64 1.36 -11.05
N GLY A 597 23.65 2.48 -10.32
CA GLY A 597 22.68 3.55 -10.50
C GLY A 597 22.67 4.60 -9.40
N TYR A 598 21.56 5.31 -9.26
CA TYR A 598 21.36 6.34 -8.24
C TYR A 598 19.91 6.49 -7.78
N VAL A 599 19.71 7.07 -6.59
CA VAL A 599 18.39 7.36 -6.01
C VAL A 599 18.34 8.80 -5.52
N ILE A 600 17.29 9.56 -5.87
CA ILE A 600 17.16 10.96 -5.47
C ILE A 600 15.74 11.30 -4.98
N GLY A 601 15.64 11.84 -3.76
CA GLY A 601 14.37 12.34 -3.18
C GLY A 601 14.17 13.84 -3.38
N ASN A 602 12.98 14.27 -3.76
CA ASN A 602 12.58 15.68 -4.03
C ASN A 602 13.69 16.52 -4.69
N PRO A 603 14.23 16.07 -5.84
CA PRO A 603 15.48 16.60 -6.36
C PRO A 603 15.33 17.99 -6.98
N VAL A 604 16.25 18.90 -6.65
CA VAL A 604 16.48 20.11 -7.46
C VAL A 604 17.15 19.69 -8.76
N ALA A 605 16.42 19.72 -9.88
CA ALA A 605 16.96 19.41 -11.20
C ALA A 605 17.22 20.67 -12.04
N TYR A 606 16.37 21.70 -11.88
CA TYR A 606 16.57 23.03 -12.43
C TYR A 606 15.86 24.07 -11.56
N TYR A 607 16.64 24.72 -10.70
CA TYR A 607 16.17 25.50 -9.54
C TYR A 607 15.04 26.51 -9.80
N ASP A 608 15.08 27.22 -10.94
CA ASP A 608 14.09 28.25 -11.25
C ASP A 608 12.77 27.63 -11.75
N HIS A 609 12.83 26.61 -12.62
CA HIS A 609 11.64 25.84 -13.03
C HIS A 609 11.02 25.05 -11.88
N ASP A 610 11.85 24.45 -11.01
CA ASP A 610 11.37 23.75 -9.81
C ASP A 610 10.62 24.72 -8.87
N LYS A 611 11.07 25.99 -8.77
CA LYS A 611 10.36 27.06 -8.04
C LYS A 611 9.07 27.50 -8.72
N ASP A 612 9.04 27.62 -10.05
CA ASP A 612 7.85 28.03 -10.77
C ASP A 612 6.68 27.06 -10.55
N SER A 613 6.98 25.76 -10.35
CA SER A 613 6.00 24.73 -10.00
C SER A 613 5.29 24.96 -8.64
N ARG A 614 5.80 25.84 -7.77
CA ARG A 614 5.21 26.12 -6.44
C ARG A 614 3.88 26.86 -6.50
N ILE A 615 3.61 27.63 -7.56
CA ILE A 615 2.34 28.33 -7.75
C ILE A 615 1.21 27.40 -8.22
N PRO A 616 1.37 26.57 -9.28
CA PRO A 616 0.37 25.56 -9.62
C PRO A 616 0.23 24.49 -8.53
N PHE A 617 1.29 24.15 -7.79
CA PHE A 617 1.16 23.31 -6.59
C PHE A 617 0.31 24.00 -5.52
N ALA A 618 0.62 25.25 -5.16
CA ALA A 618 -0.15 26.01 -4.16
C ALA A 618 -1.62 26.20 -4.57
N HIS A 619 -1.93 26.26 -5.86
CA HIS A 619 -3.29 26.23 -6.37
C HIS A 619 -3.94 24.85 -6.19
N GLY A 620 -3.31 23.78 -6.69
CA GLY A 620 -3.80 22.41 -6.61
C GLY A 620 -4.01 21.87 -5.19
N VAL A 621 -3.22 22.34 -4.22
CA VAL A 621 -3.41 22.03 -2.79
C VAL A 621 -4.20 23.10 -2.00
N ALA A 622 -4.87 24.04 -2.68
CA ALA A 622 -5.72 25.09 -2.11
C ALA A 622 -5.04 25.95 -1.02
N LEU A 623 -3.92 26.58 -1.37
CA LEU A 623 -3.20 27.59 -0.60
C LEU A 623 -3.36 29.01 -1.19
N ILE A 624 -3.71 29.10 -2.48
CA ILE A 624 -4.14 30.32 -3.16
C ILE A 624 -5.47 30.08 -3.88
N SER A 625 -6.24 31.15 -4.14
CA SER A 625 -7.52 31.05 -4.86
C SER A 625 -7.35 31.06 -6.39
N ASP A 626 -8.38 30.57 -7.08
CA ASP A 626 -8.45 30.52 -8.54
C ASP A 626 -8.19 31.88 -9.18
N GLU A 627 -8.72 32.97 -8.61
CA GLU A 627 -8.54 34.31 -9.21
C GLU A 627 -7.09 34.78 -9.11
N LEU A 628 -6.40 34.48 -8.00
CA LEU A 628 -4.98 34.80 -7.85
C LEU A 628 -4.12 33.92 -8.77
N PHE A 629 -4.43 32.63 -8.89
CA PHE A 629 -3.72 31.71 -9.78
C PHE A 629 -3.89 32.09 -11.26
N GLU A 630 -5.10 32.34 -11.73
CA GLU A 630 -5.35 32.72 -13.13
C GLU A 630 -4.85 34.13 -13.46
N SER A 631 -4.83 35.06 -12.49
CA SER A 631 -4.12 36.34 -12.64
C SER A 631 -2.60 36.14 -12.73
N LEU A 632 -1.98 35.36 -11.83
CA LEU A 632 -0.55 35.03 -11.89
C LEU A 632 -0.17 34.40 -13.24
N LYS A 633 -0.92 33.39 -13.67
CA LYS A 633 -0.70 32.69 -14.94
C LYS A 633 -0.80 33.62 -16.15
N ARG A 634 -1.80 34.51 -16.17
CA ARG A 634 -2.02 35.49 -17.24
C ARG A 634 -0.94 36.56 -17.30
N SER A 635 -0.60 37.15 -16.14
CA SER A 635 0.23 38.35 -16.08
C SER A 635 1.72 38.03 -15.93
N CYS A 636 2.10 36.85 -15.43
CA CYS A 636 3.49 36.38 -15.34
C CYS A 636 3.90 35.40 -16.44
N GLY A 637 2.96 34.86 -17.24
CA GLY A 637 3.26 33.95 -18.35
C GLY A 637 3.88 32.60 -17.95
N GLY A 638 3.78 32.21 -16.69
CA GLY A 638 4.35 30.96 -16.15
C GLY A 638 5.76 31.08 -15.57
N SER A 639 6.46 32.20 -15.76
CA SER A 639 7.74 32.51 -15.10
C SER A 639 7.48 33.34 -13.85
N TYR A 640 7.68 32.74 -12.67
CA TYR A 640 7.33 33.35 -11.39
C TYR A 640 8.54 33.63 -10.49
N SER A 641 9.62 32.87 -10.70
CA SER A 641 10.90 32.97 -10.02
C SER A 641 11.81 34.04 -10.63
N ILE A 642 11.74 34.23 -11.95
CA ILE A 642 12.42 35.27 -12.72
C ILE A 642 11.35 36.13 -13.41
N VAL A 643 10.97 37.23 -12.75
CA VAL A 643 9.97 38.19 -13.23
C VAL A 643 10.67 39.42 -13.82
N ASP A 644 10.19 39.90 -14.96
CA ASP A 644 10.63 41.19 -15.53
C ASP A 644 10.37 42.33 -14.52
N PRO A 645 11.40 43.09 -14.10
CA PRO A 645 11.24 44.24 -13.20
C PRO A 645 10.23 45.31 -13.68
N LEU A 646 9.95 45.38 -14.99
CA LEU A 646 8.97 46.29 -15.58
C LEU A 646 7.52 45.77 -15.45
N ASN A 647 7.33 44.46 -15.22
CA ASN A 647 6.02 43.83 -15.06
C ASN A 647 5.50 44.00 -13.62
N THR A 648 5.14 45.25 -13.30
CA THR A 648 4.63 45.65 -11.97
C THR A 648 3.35 44.92 -11.55
N GLU A 649 2.53 44.46 -12.51
CA GLU A 649 1.34 43.66 -12.23
C GLU A 649 1.70 42.26 -11.72
N CYS A 650 2.59 41.55 -12.42
CA CYS A 650 3.08 40.25 -11.96
C CYS A 650 3.78 40.36 -10.61
N LEU A 651 4.66 41.35 -10.41
CA LEU A 651 5.37 41.55 -9.13
C LEU A 651 4.39 41.71 -7.95
N LYS A 652 3.29 42.44 -8.13
CA LYS A 652 2.25 42.61 -7.11
C LYS A 652 1.50 41.30 -6.83
N LEU A 653 1.17 40.53 -7.87
CA LEU A 653 0.50 39.23 -7.72
C LEU A 653 1.41 38.20 -7.01
N ILE A 654 2.73 38.25 -7.25
CA ILE A 654 3.73 37.45 -6.54
C ILE A 654 3.83 37.87 -5.06
N GLU A 655 3.74 39.17 -4.75
CA GLU A 655 3.66 39.66 -3.37
C GLU A 655 2.39 39.13 -2.65
N ASP A 656 1.25 39.12 -3.33
CA ASP A 656 0.00 38.59 -2.79
C ASP A 656 0.03 37.06 -2.60
N TYR A 657 0.67 36.32 -3.52
CA TYR A 657 1.02 34.90 -3.32
C TYR A 657 1.90 34.69 -2.07
N HIS A 658 2.95 35.50 -1.89
CA HIS A 658 3.82 35.41 -0.73
C HIS A 658 3.09 35.69 0.59
N LYS A 659 2.12 36.62 0.61
CA LYS A 659 1.24 36.84 1.77
C LYS A 659 0.46 35.58 2.12
N CYS A 660 -0.20 34.95 1.14
CA CYS A 660 -0.96 33.71 1.34
C CYS A 660 -0.12 32.57 1.94
N VAL A 661 1.12 32.39 1.48
CA VAL A 661 1.95 31.22 1.86
C VAL A 661 2.95 31.49 3.00
N SER A 662 3.02 32.74 3.48
CA SER A 662 3.97 33.19 4.51
C SER A 662 3.92 32.38 5.82
N GLY A 663 2.72 31.95 6.23
CA GLY A 663 2.47 31.19 7.46
C GLY A 663 2.64 29.67 7.35
N ILE A 664 3.07 29.14 6.19
CA ILE A 664 3.08 27.69 5.90
C ILE A 664 4.48 27.10 6.11
N TYR A 665 4.53 25.86 6.60
CA TYR A 665 5.75 25.07 6.64
C TYR A 665 5.96 24.38 5.27
N GLN A 666 6.88 24.91 4.46
CA GLN A 666 7.02 24.50 3.05
C GLN A 666 7.54 23.08 2.85
N GLU A 667 8.31 22.52 3.80
CA GLU A 667 8.79 21.14 3.69
C GLU A 667 7.69 20.08 3.88
N LEU A 668 6.60 20.41 4.58
CA LEU A 668 5.41 19.56 4.68
C LEU A 668 4.20 20.43 5.04
N ILE A 669 3.34 20.71 4.07
CA ILE A 669 2.19 21.63 4.24
C ILE A 669 1.13 21.14 5.24
N LEU A 670 1.22 19.90 5.71
CA LEU A 670 0.35 19.29 6.73
C LEU A 670 0.82 19.57 8.17
N LYS A 671 2.02 20.15 8.36
CA LYS A 671 2.55 20.51 9.69
C LYS A 671 2.45 22.03 9.93
N PRO A 672 2.21 22.47 11.18
CA PRO A 672 2.19 23.89 11.50
C PRO A 672 3.58 24.50 11.33
N LYS A 673 3.64 25.74 10.83
CA LYS A 673 4.86 26.55 10.93
C LYS A 673 5.02 27.02 12.37
N CYS A 674 6.15 26.69 12.97
CA CYS A 674 6.43 26.95 14.38
C CYS A 674 7.90 27.38 14.57
N GLU A 675 8.17 28.03 15.70
CA GLU A 675 9.54 28.42 16.07
C GLU A 675 10.36 27.18 16.43
N THR A 676 11.58 27.08 15.89
CA THR A 676 12.51 25.95 16.07
C THR A 676 12.94 25.73 17.52
N THR A 677 12.63 26.66 18.42
CA THR A 677 12.88 26.62 19.86
C THR A 677 11.73 26.04 20.68
N SER A 678 10.53 25.88 20.10
CA SER A 678 9.36 25.32 20.77
C SER A 678 9.43 23.78 20.79
N PRO A 679 9.34 23.10 21.95
CA PRO A 679 9.40 21.64 22.02
C PRO A 679 8.37 20.90 21.18
N ASP A 680 7.17 21.49 21.01
CA ASP A 680 6.09 20.91 20.20
C ASP A 680 6.32 21.06 18.69
N CYS A 681 7.38 21.76 18.28
CA CYS A 681 7.69 22.02 16.88
C CYS A 681 8.47 20.87 16.25
N TYR A 682 8.04 20.42 15.07
CA TYR A 682 8.71 19.34 14.32
C TYR A 682 10.19 19.63 14.01
N THR A 683 10.56 20.91 13.89
CA THR A 683 11.95 21.34 13.65
C THR A 683 12.80 21.44 14.92
N TYR A 684 12.21 21.30 16.10
CA TYR A 684 12.91 21.34 17.39
C TYR A 684 14.01 20.28 17.48
N ARG A 685 13.76 19.08 16.97
CA ARG A 685 14.77 18.02 16.88
C ARG A 685 16.00 18.42 16.06
N TYR A 686 15.87 19.29 15.04
CA TYR A 686 17.03 19.83 14.32
C TYR A 686 17.86 20.78 15.18
N LEU A 687 17.22 21.55 16.07
CA LEU A 687 17.92 22.32 17.08
C LEU A 687 18.62 21.38 18.09
N LEU A 688 17.95 20.30 18.50
CA LEU A 688 18.56 19.28 19.37
C LEU A 688 19.78 18.61 18.72
N SER A 689 19.77 18.30 17.42
CA SER A 689 20.94 17.74 16.74
C SER A 689 22.12 18.72 16.69
N ILE A 690 21.87 20.02 16.53
CA ILE A 690 22.93 21.05 16.60
C ILE A 690 23.59 21.05 17.98
N TYR A 691 22.82 21.08 19.06
CA TYR A 691 23.36 21.04 20.41
C TYR A 691 24.06 19.70 20.72
N TRP A 692 23.52 18.57 20.25
CA TRP A 692 24.10 17.25 20.42
C TRP A 692 25.45 17.13 19.68
N ALA A 693 25.52 17.50 18.40
CA ALA A 693 26.76 17.45 17.60
C ALA A 693 27.83 18.48 18.02
N ASN A 694 27.44 19.52 18.77
CA ASN A 694 28.38 20.45 19.41
C ASN A 694 28.79 20.05 20.83
N ASN A 695 28.20 19.00 21.41
CA ASN A 695 28.65 18.48 22.70
C ASN A 695 30.05 17.85 22.54
N GLU A 696 31.02 18.27 23.35
CA GLU A 696 32.39 17.76 23.26
C GLU A 696 32.50 16.24 23.47
N ILE A 697 31.62 15.66 24.30
CA ILE A 697 31.59 14.21 24.57
C ILE A 697 31.15 13.48 23.30
N VAL A 698 30.15 14.02 22.60
CA VAL A 698 29.68 13.50 21.31
C VAL A 698 30.77 13.63 20.25
N ARG A 699 31.40 14.80 20.12
CA ARG A 699 32.51 15.00 19.17
C ARG A 699 33.67 14.03 19.40
N ARG A 700 34.06 13.80 20.66
CA ARG A 700 35.08 12.80 21.02
C ARG A 700 34.63 11.37 20.70
N ALA A 701 33.37 11.01 20.98
CA ALA A 701 32.83 9.69 20.64
C ALA A 701 32.77 9.45 19.11
N LEU A 702 32.40 10.47 18.34
CA LEU A 702 32.43 10.47 16.88
C LEU A 702 33.85 10.61 16.29
N LYS A 703 34.88 10.82 17.12
CA LYS A 703 36.29 11.03 16.73
C LYS A 703 36.50 12.23 15.79
N VAL A 704 35.73 13.30 15.99
CA VAL A 704 35.93 14.59 15.31
C VAL A 704 37.29 15.16 15.74
N VAL A 705 38.13 15.56 14.79
CA VAL A 705 39.46 16.12 15.07
C VAL A 705 39.32 17.42 15.86
N GLU A 706 40.05 17.54 16.97
CA GLU A 706 39.99 18.75 17.81
C GLU A 706 40.49 19.98 17.02
N GLY A 707 39.75 21.09 17.11
CA GLY A 707 40.03 22.32 16.35
C GLY A 707 39.67 22.29 14.86
N SER A 708 39.28 21.16 14.26
CA SER A 708 39.02 21.08 12.81
C SER A 708 37.76 21.82 12.35
N LYS A 709 36.74 21.89 13.21
CA LYS A 709 35.49 22.61 12.98
C LYS A 709 35.08 23.32 14.27
N GLY A 710 34.93 24.65 14.23
CA GLY A 710 34.52 25.46 15.38
C GLY A 710 33.14 25.05 15.89
N LYS A 711 32.08 25.50 15.21
CA LYS A 711 30.69 25.08 15.46
C LYS A 711 30.20 24.17 14.33
N TRP A 712 29.56 23.06 14.70
CA TRP A 712 28.81 22.21 13.77
C TRP A 712 27.43 22.82 13.58
N GLU A 713 26.97 22.89 12.33
CA GLU A 713 25.61 23.31 12.01
C GLU A 713 25.01 22.32 11.01
N ARG A 714 23.70 22.06 11.11
CA ARG A 714 23.01 21.12 10.21
C ARG A 714 23.18 21.51 8.74
N CYS A 715 23.15 22.82 8.47
CA CYS A 715 23.32 23.42 7.14
C CYS A 715 24.08 24.74 7.26
N ASP A 716 25.34 24.73 6.87
CA ASP A 716 26.17 25.93 6.83
C ASP A 716 25.98 26.64 5.48
N LEU A 717 24.95 27.50 5.39
CA LEU A 717 24.66 28.25 4.17
C LEU A 717 25.74 29.28 3.80
N SER A 718 26.76 29.48 4.65
CA SER A 718 27.94 30.26 4.28
C SER A 718 28.89 29.50 3.37
N VAL A 719 28.90 28.15 3.43
CA VAL A 719 29.81 27.23 2.70
C VAL A 719 29.50 27.11 1.19
N ARG A 720 28.49 27.82 0.67
CA ARG A 720 28.03 27.76 -0.74
C ARG A 720 29.16 27.52 -1.75
N SER A 721 29.06 26.39 -2.44
CA SER A 721 29.76 26.09 -3.68
C SER A 721 29.47 27.16 -4.74
N ASN A 722 30.40 27.34 -5.68
CA ASN A 722 30.07 27.98 -6.95
C ASN A 722 29.06 27.08 -7.69
N GLN A 723 27.82 27.54 -7.84
CA GLN A 723 26.71 26.75 -8.38
C GLN A 723 26.75 26.66 -9.91
N ASP A 724 27.81 26.06 -10.44
CA ASP A 724 28.10 25.94 -11.87
C ASP A 724 27.13 24.97 -12.60
N ILE A 725 26.57 23.98 -11.91
CA ILE A 725 25.49 23.14 -12.44
C ILE A 725 24.16 23.90 -12.37
N LYS A 726 23.80 24.59 -13.46
CA LYS A 726 22.48 25.24 -13.60
C LYS A 726 21.33 24.22 -13.67
N SER A 727 21.52 23.15 -14.43
CA SER A 727 20.56 22.05 -14.58
C SER A 727 21.28 20.70 -14.61
N SER A 728 20.73 19.69 -13.93
CA SER A 728 21.24 18.31 -13.95
C SER A 728 20.57 17.40 -15.00
N ILE A 729 19.57 17.90 -15.74
CA ILE A 729 18.86 17.16 -16.80
C ILE A 729 19.83 16.52 -17.84
N PRO A 730 20.90 17.20 -18.31
CA PRO A 730 21.87 16.58 -19.22
C PRO A 730 22.64 15.40 -18.61
N TYR A 731 22.93 15.45 -17.31
CA TYR A 731 23.61 14.36 -16.60
C TYR A 731 22.67 13.15 -16.41
N HIS A 732 21.39 13.39 -16.12
CA HIS A 732 20.36 12.34 -16.14
C HIS A 732 20.29 11.63 -17.49
N MET A 733 20.35 12.40 -18.58
CA MET A 733 20.36 11.88 -19.94
C MET A 733 21.59 11.02 -20.23
N ASN A 734 22.79 11.54 -19.95
CA ASN A 734 24.05 10.81 -20.15
C ASN A 734 24.13 9.51 -19.34
N ASN A 735 23.72 9.53 -18.07
CA ASN A 735 23.74 8.34 -17.22
C ASN A 735 22.72 7.29 -17.68
N SER A 736 21.56 7.72 -18.18
CA SER A 736 20.54 6.84 -18.77
C SER A 736 21.03 6.17 -20.05
N ILE A 737 21.72 6.91 -20.93
CA ILE A 737 22.34 6.38 -22.16
C ILE A 737 23.40 5.32 -21.83
N LYS A 738 24.15 5.50 -20.74
CA LYS A 738 25.11 4.53 -20.22
C LYS A 738 24.46 3.32 -19.51
N GLY A 739 23.13 3.26 -19.43
CA GLY A 739 22.37 2.11 -18.93
C GLY A 739 22.23 2.00 -17.41
N TYR A 740 22.62 3.04 -16.66
CA TYR A 740 22.48 3.11 -15.20
C TYR A 740 21.02 3.32 -14.80
N ARG A 741 20.53 2.58 -13.80
CA ARG A 741 19.16 2.74 -13.30
C ARG A 741 19.01 3.99 -12.42
N SER A 742 17.82 4.56 -12.38
CA SER A 742 17.54 5.71 -11.50
C SER A 742 16.15 5.65 -10.86
N LEU A 743 16.09 5.88 -9.55
CA LEU A 743 14.83 6.05 -8.82
C LEU A 743 14.71 7.50 -8.35
N VAL A 744 13.64 8.16 -8.76
CA VAL A 744 13.28 9.51 -8.32
C VAL A 744 12.08 9.40 -7.38
N ILE A 745 12.20 9.92 -6.16
CA ILE A 745 11.16 9.89 -5.13
C ILE A 745 10.65 11.32 -4.91
N SER A 746 9.34 11.54 -4.78
CA SER A 746 8.78 12.85 -4.44
C SER A 746 7.67 12.79 -3.38
N GLY A 747 7.77 13.63 -2.35
CA GLY A 747 6.67 13.84 -1.40
C GLY A 747 5.58 14.70 -2.05
N ASP A 748 4.35 14.20 -2.09
CA ASP A 748 3.23 14.91 -2.73
C ASP A 748 2.70 16.11 -1.93
N HIS A 749 3.21 16.33 -0.72
CA HIS A 749 2.92 17.49 0.14
C HIS A 749 4.16 18.37 0.39
N ASP A 750 5.24 18.18 -0.38
CA ASP A 750 6.37 19.10 -0.41
C ASP A 750 6.07 20.34 -1.27
N MET A 751 6.13 21.53 -0.66
CA MET A 751 6.06 22.81 -1.36
C MET A 751 7.46 23.38 -1.67
N THR A 752 8.52 22.79 -1.12
CA THR A 752 9.90 23.21 -1.35
C THR A 752 10.33 22.84 -2.77
N ILE A 753 10.17 21.58 -3.17
CA ILE A 753 10.35 21.08 -4.53
C ILE A 753 9.12 20.20 -4.89
N PRO A 754 8.03 20.81 -5.38
CA PRO A 754 6.82 20.08 -5.71
C PRO A 754 7.04 18.94 -6.71
N PHE A 755 6.33 17.83 -6.51
CA PHE A 755 6.35 16.68 -7.43
C PHE A 755 6.01 17.08 -8.89
N LEU A 756 5.22 18.14 -9.09
CA LEU A 756 4.90 18.72 -10.41
C LEU A 756 6.16 19.19 -11.15
N GLY A 757 7.09 19.86 -10.47
CA GLY A 757 8.38 20.24 -11.04
C GLY A 757 9.21 19.01 -11.42
N THR A 758 9.18 17.99 -10.55
CA THR A 758 9.85 16.71 -10.81
C THR A 758 9.29 15.98 -12.03
N GLN A 759 7.96 15.91 -12.18
CA GLN A 759 7.31 15.36 -13.38
C GLN A 759 7.66 16.17 -14.64
N ALA A 760 7.69 17.50 -14.54
CA ALA A 760 7.98 18.38 -15.68
C ALA A 760 9.37 18.13 -16.28
N TRP A 761 10.43 18.06 -15.46
CA TRP A 761 11.77 17.79 -15.98
C TRP A 761 11.94 16.34 -16.46
N ILE A 762 11.30 15.35 -15.81
CA ILE A 762 11.33 13.96 -16.30
C ILE A 762 10.64 13.85 -17.67
N ARG A 763 9.52 14.55 -17.90
CA ARG A 763 8.88 14.62 -19.23
C ARG A 763 9.79 15.27 -20.27
N SER A 764 10.59 16.27 -19.90
CA SER A 764 11.52 16.94 -20.83
C SER A 764 12.60 16.01 -21.41
N LEU A 765 12.87 14.86 -20.76
CA LEU A 765 13.78 13.83 -21.27
C LEU A 765 13.17 12.97 -22.40
N ASN A 766 11.84 13.05 -22.62
CA ASN A 766 11.12 12.39 -23.71
C ASN A 766 11.32 10.86 -23.79
N TYR A 767 11.34 10.18 -22.64
CA TYR A 767 11.48 8.72 -22.57
C TYR A 767 10.14 7.99 -22.70
N SER A 768 10.15 6.90 -23.47
CA SER A 768 9.00 5.98 -23.59
C SER A 768 8.63 5.37 -22.23
N ILE A 769 7.33 5.34 -21.94
CA ILE A 769 6.79 4.79 -20.69
C ILE A 769 6.63 3.28 -20.84
N THR A 770 7.27 2.50 -19.99
CA THR A 770 7.13 1.03 -19.95
C THR A 770 6.06 0.57 -18.96
N GLU A 771 5.86 1.31 -17.88
CA GLU A 771 4.77 1.09 -16.93
C GLU A 771 4.04 2.40 -16.66
N LYS A 772 2.73 2.41 -16.93
CA LYS A 772 1.88 3.59 -16.74
C LYS A 772 1.83 4.02 -15.27
N TRP A 773 1.40 5.27 -15.07
CA TRP A 773 1.11 5.83 -13.75
C TRP A 773 0.10 4.95 -13.02
N ARG A 774 0.50 4.39 -11.88
CA ARG A 774 -0.30 3.45 -11.08
C ARG A 774 0.00 3.60 -9.59
N PRO A 775 -0.95 3.29 -8.69
CA PRO A 775 -0.67 3.33 -7.26
C PRO A 775 0.34 2.24 -6.87
N TRP A 776 1.06 2.48 -5.78
CA TRP A 776 1.77 1.45 -5.02
C TRP A 776 1.29 1.47 -3.56
N MET A 777 1.24 0.28 -2.95
CA MET A 777 0.41 0.03 -1.76
C MET A 777 1.23 -0.43 -0.56
N ILE A 778 0.82 -0.04 0.63
CA ILE A 778 1.29 -0.57 1.93
C ILE A 778 0.06 -0.81 2.79
N LEU A 779 -0.09 -2.04 3.33
CA LEU A 779 -1.18 -2.41 4.25
C LEU A 779 -2.56 -1.89 3.75
N ASP A 780 -2.88 -2.19 2.49
CA ASP A 780 -4.13 -1.82 1.81
C ASP A 780 -4.34 -0.31 1.57
N GLN A 781 -3.37 0.54 1.94
CA GLN A 781 -3.39 1.98 1.66
C GLN A 781 -2.51 2.33 0.45
N VAL A 782 -2.97 3.29 -0.38
CA VAL A 782 -2.14 3.94 -1.40
C VAL A 782 -1.02 4.71 -0.71
N ALA A 783 0.19 4.17 -0.76
CA ALA A 783 1.40 4.79 -0.24
C ALA A 783 1.96 5.84 -1.21
N GLY A 784 1.56 5.78 -2.48
CA GLY A 784 1.80 6.80 -3.50
C GLY A 784 1.58 6.24 -4.91
N TYR A 785 2.16 6.88 -5.93
CA TYR A 785 2.06 6.45 -7.33
C TYR A 785 3.43 6.25 -7.97
N THR A 786 3.53 5.37 -8.95
CA THR A 786 4.79 5.08 -9.64
C THR A 786 4.61 4.98 -11.16
N LYS A 787 5.66 5.33 -11.89
CA LYS A 787 5.74 5.34 -13.36
C LYS A 787 7.16 4.99 -13.80
N THR A 788 7.28 4.04 -14.72
CA THR A 788 8.58 3.51 -15.16
C THR A 788 8.79 3.78 -16.64
N TYR A 789 10.04 4.07 -17.00
CA TYR A 789 10.48 4.51 -18.31
C TYR A 789 11.51 3.53 -18.90
N ALA A 790 11.55 3.43 -20.23
CA ALA A 790 12.35 2.44 -20.97
C ALA A 790 13.87 2.48 -20.68
N ASN A 791 14.37 3.63 -20.23
CA ASN A 791 15.77 3.86 -19.86
C ASN A 791 16.12 3.42 -18.42
N LYS A 792 15.31 2.56 -17.78
CA LYS A 792 15.47 2.14 -16.37
C LYS A 792 15.35 3.28 -15.35
N MET A 793 14.60 4.33 -15.68
CA MET A 793 14.19 5.37 -14.73
C MET A 793 12.80 5.03 -14.17
N THR A 794 12.61 5.24 -12.87
CA THR A 794 11.33 5.13 -12.19
C THR A 794 11.09 6.41 -11.37
N LEU A 795 9.91 7.00 -11.52
CA LEU A 795 9.40 8.04 -10.62
C LEU A 795 8.43 7.38 -9.63
N ALA A 796 8.56 7.70 -8.34
CA ALA A 796 7.63 7.32 -7.29
C ALA A 796 7.23 8.56 -6.46
N THR A 797 5.93 8.82 -6.31
CA THR A 797 5.42 9.77 -5.31
C THR A 797 5.15 9.05 -3.98
N VAL A 798 5.12 9.81 -2.87
CA VAL A 798 4.82 9.31 -1.52
C VAL A 798 3.69 10.16 -0.94
N LYS A 799 2.56 9.51 -0.61
CA LYS A 799 1.29 10.13 -0.20
C LYS A 799 1.37 10.67 1.23
N GLY A 800 1.12 11.97 1.38
CA GLY A 800 1.37 12.71 2.63
C GLY A 800 2.86 12.96 2.91
N GLY A 801 3.76 12.70 1.95
CA GLY A 801 5.20 12.88 2.10
C GLY A 801 5.64 14.34 1.95
N GLY A 802 6.68 14.72 2.69
CA GLY A 802 7.30 16.06 2.60
C GLY A 802 8.61 16.07 1.81
N HIS A 803 9.41 17.12 2.00
CA HIS A 803 10.65 17.40 1.27
C HIS A 803 11.76 16.35 1.42
N THR A 804 11.73 15.60 2.51
CA THR A 804 12.79 14.68 2.92
C THR A 804 12.17 13.38 3.47
N LEU A 805 12.92 12.27 3.52
CA LEU A 805 12.31 10.93 3.65
C LEU A 805 11.71 10.64 5.04
N GLU A 806 12.10 11.41 6.06
CA GLU A 806 11.69 11.26 7.46
C GLU A 806 10.21 11.58 7.73
N TYR A 807 9.53 12.23 6.80
CA TYR A 807 8.10 12.55 6.97
C TYR A 807 7.21 11.29 6.83
N LYS A 808 7.70 10.26 6.13
CA LYS A 808 7.00 9.01 5.80
C LYS A 808 8.00 7.83 5.71
N PRO A 809 8.64 7.43 6.83
CA PRO A 809 9.80 6.55 6.81
C PRO A 809 9.45 5.10 6.39
N GLU A 810 8.29 4.59 6.81
CA GLU A 810 7.83 3.24 6.42
C GLU A 810 7.58 3.16 4.93
N GLU A 811 6.86 4.14 4.38
CA GLU A 811 6.58 4.27 2.94
C GLU A 811 7.86 4.36 2.13
N ASN A 812 8.77 5.26 2.53
CA ASN A 812 10.05 5.42 1.85
C ASN A 812 10.91 4.16 1.91
N SER A 813 10.90 3.40 3.02
CA SER A 813 11.72 2.20 3.18
C SER A 813 11.40 1.08 2.17
N ILE A 814 10.13 0.94 1.78
CA ILE A 814 9.67 -0.13 0.88
C ILE A 814 10.11 0.13 -0.56
N LEU A 815 10.30 1.39 -0.96
CA LEU A 815 10.88 1.77 -2.24
C LEU A 815 12.36 1.32 -2.40
N PHE A 816 13.04 0.94 -1.31
CA PHE A 816 14.39 0.37 -1.32
C PHE A 816 14.42 -1.16 -1.21
N LYS A 817 13.27 -1.84 -1.03
CA LYS A 817 13.23 -3.31 -0.83
C LYS A 817 13.09 -4.11 -2.13
N SER A 818 13.74 -5.27 -2.14
CA SER A 818 13.71 -6.24 -3.24
C SER A 818 12.40 -7.05 -3.30
N SER A 819 12.32 -7.95 -4.27
CA SER A 819 11.21 -8.89 -4.47
C SER A 819 10.93 -9.81 -3.28
N ILE A 820 11.85 -9.92 -2.32
CA ILE A 820 11.81 -10.89 -1.20
C ILE A 820 10.60 -10.69 -0.29
N ILE A 821 9.94 -11.81 0.04
CA ILE A 821 8.77 -11.94 0.90
C ILE A 821 9.22 -12.48 2.25
N LYS A 822 9.10 -11.67 3.31
CA LYS A 822 9.45 -12.09 4.69
C LYS A 822 8.25 -12.63 5.49
N TYR A 823 7.02 -12.27 5.10
CA TYR A 823 5.78 -12.68 5.75
C TYR A 823 4.78 -13.07 4.67
N LEU A 824 4.08 -14.19 4.85
CA LEU A 824 3.15 -14.75 3.89
C LEU A 824 1.83 -15.08 4.60
N PRO A 825 0.66 -14.55 4.17
CA PRO A 825 -0.59 -14.79 4.87
C PRO A 825 -0.92 -16.28 4.99
N GLY A 826 -1.42 -16.68 6.16
CA GLY A 826 -1.61 -18.08 6.52
C GLY A 826 -0.41 -18.72 7.23
N PHE A 827 0.82 -18.19 7.07
CA PHE A 827 2.00 -18.67 7.81
C PHE A 827 2.18 -17.89 9.12
N GLU A 828 2.49 -18.57 10.22
CA GLU A 828 2.71 -17.94 11.52
C GLU A 828 4.14 -17.41 11.67
N GLY A 829 4.29 -16.08 11.72
CA GLY A 829 5.59 -15.42 11.87
C GLY A 829 6.32 -15.19 10.53
N PRO A 830 7.62 -14.85 10.57
CA PRO A 830 8.43 -14.71 9.36
C PRO A 830 8.74 -16.06 8.73
N LEU A 831 8.90 -16.11 7.40
CA LEU A 831 9.33 -17.32 6.71
C LEU A 831 10.76 -17.72 7.14
N PRO A 832 11.04 -19.01 7.40
CA PRO A 832 12.37 -19.49 7.81
C PRO A 832 13.36 -19.65 6.63
N PHE A 833 12.97 -19.25 5.43
CA PHE A 833 13.74 -19.28 4.19
C PHE A 833 13.44 -18.02 3.36
N GLU A 834 14.32 -17.66 2.43
CA GLU A 834 14.07 -16.53 1.53
C GLU A 834 13.19 -16.96 0.34
N LEU A 835 11.98 -16.39 0.28
CA LEU A 835 11.07 -16.48 -0.87
C LEU A 835 11.12 -15.19 -1.67
N GLU A 836 11.41 -15.28 -2.96
CA GLU A 836 11.22 -14.20 -3.94
C GLU A 836 10.08 -14.56 -4.89
N THR A 837 9.25 -13.56 -5.25
CA THR A 837 8.23 -13.70 -6.30
C THR A 837 8.29 -12.55 -7.29
N GLY A 838 7.92 -12.82 -8.54
CA GLY A 838 7.84 -11.77 -9.55
C GLY A 838 7.53 -12.27 -10.95
N TYR A 839 7.69 -11.37 -11.91
CA TYR A 839 7.45 -11.61 -13.33
C TYR A 839 8.71 -11.42 -14.18
N ILE A 840 8.87 -12.27 -15.19
CA ILE A 840 9.82 -12.08 -16.29
C ILE A 840 9.00 -12.02 -17.59
N GLY A 841 9.18 -10.94 -18.36
CA GLY A 841 8.63 -10.84 -19.70
C GLY A 841 9.39 -11.73 -20.67
N VAL A 842 8.66 -12.51 -21.45
CA VAL A 842 9.17 -13.34 -22.55
C VAL A 842 8.31 -13.07 -23.79
N GLY A 843 8.93 -12.96 -24.95
CA GLY A 843 8.28 -12.25 -26.04
C GLY A 843 9.25 -11.62 -27.04
N GLU A 844 8.74 -11.30 -28.23
CA GLU A 844 9.42 -10.30 -29.07
C GLU A 844 9.25 -8.88 -28.48
N GLU A 845 8.13 -8.63 -27.79
CA GLU A 845 7.79 -7.36 -27.13
C GLU A 845 7.58 -7.52 -25.60
N ASP A 846 8.12 -8.58 -24.99
CA ASP A 846 7.80 -9.00 -23.62
C ASP A 846 6.28 -9.19 -23.40
N GLU A 847 5.56 -9.71 -24.38
CA GLU A 847 4.10 -9.86 -24.34
C GLU A 847 3.63 -10.87 -23.28
N ASP A 848 4.34 -11.98 -23.07
CA ASP A 848 3.99 -12.99 -22.08
C ASP A 848 4.72 -12.72 -20.75
N GLN A 849 3.97 -12.63 -19.66
CA GLN A 849 4.48 -12.33 -18.32
C GLN A 849 4.48 -13.61 -17.48
N MET A 850 5.65 -14.21 -17.34
CA MET A 850 5.86 -15.47 -16.63
C MET A 850 6.07 -15.22 -15.14
N PHE A 851 5.15 -15.70 -14.31
CA PHE A 851 5.22 -15.62 -12.86
C PHE A 851 6.06 -16.76 -12.27
N TYR A 852 6.88 -16.45 -11.28
CA TYR A 852 7.72 -17.42 -10.60
C TYR A 852 7.75 -17.22 -9.07
N TYR A 853 8.00 -18.32 -8.37
CA TYR A 853 8.38 -18.35 -6.96
C TYR A 853 9.81 -18.90 -6.92
N PHE A 854 10.75 -18.13 -6.38
CA PHE A 854 12.13 -18.55 -6.18
C PHE A 854 12.39 -18.74 -4.69
N ILE A 855 12.98 -19.87 -4.32
CA ILE A 855 13.41 -20.14 -2.95
C ILE A 855 14.88 -20.52 -2.96
N LYS A 856 15.68 -19.77 -2.19
CA LYS A 856 17.12 -20.05 -2.00
C LYS A 856 17.32 -21.37 -1.26
N SER A 857 18.47 -22.01 -1.48
CA SER A 857 18.81 -23.20 -0.72
C SER A 857 19.00 -22.89 0.77
N GLU A 858 18.48 -23.77 1.63
CA GLU A 858 18.68 -23.72 3.09
C GLU A 858 20.09 -24.22 3.51
N SER A 859 20.90 -24.75 2.58
CA SER A 859 22.29 -25.14 2.83
C SER A 859 23.30 -24.07 2.38
N ASN A 860 23.68 -24.04 1.10
CA ASN A 860 24.58 -23.02 0.56
C ASN A 860 24.08 -22.56 -0.83
N PRO A 861 23.30 -21.47 -0.91
CA PRO A 861 22.69 -21.03 -2.15
C PRO A 861 23.70 -20.65 -3.26
N GLU A 862 24.92 -20.23 -2.92
CA GLU A 862 25.96 -19.91 -3.91
C GLU A 862 26.47 -21.14 -4.67
N THR A 863 26.56 -22.29 -4.00
CA THR A 863 27.14 -23.51 -4.58
C THR A 863 26.11 -24.58 -4.96
N ASP A 864 24.96 -24.57 -4.29
CA ASP A 864 23.96 -25.61 -4.45
C ASP A 864 23.25 -25.53 -5.82
N PRO A 865 22.82 -26.66 -6.39
CA PRO A 865 22.21 -26.68 -7.72
C PRO A 865 21.02 -25.72 -7.85
N LEU A 866 20.90 -25.08 -9.02
CA LEU A 866 19.70 -24.35 -9.40
C LEU A 866 18.75 -25.30 -10.14
N LEU A 867 17.57 -25.52 -9.58
CA LEU A 867 16.53 -26.41 -10.10
C LEU A 867 15.34 -25.59 -10.59
N LEU A 868 15.01 -25.69 -11.88
CA LEU A 868 13.68 -25.32 -12.37
C LEU A 868 12.70 -26.47 -12.06
N TRP A 869 11.57 -26.18 -11.39
CA TRP A 869 10.49 -27.14 -11.16
C TRP A 869 9.20 -26.73 -11.87
N LEU A 870 8.66 -27.65 -12.66
CA LEU A 870 7.42 -27.50 -13.42
C LEU A 870 6.39 -28.56 -13.00
N SER A 871 5.29 -28.15 -12.36
CA SER A 871 4.15 -29.05 -12.19
C SER A 871 3.45 -29.28 -13.54
N GLY A 872 2.85 -30.46 -13.74
CA GLY A 872 2.33 -30.92 -15.04
C GLY A 872 0.95 -30.37 -15.46
N GLY A 873 0.02 -31.27 -15.80
CA GLY A 873 -1.31 -30.92 -16.32
C GLY A 873 -1.54 -31.35 -17.77
N PRO A 874 -1.35 -30.49 -18.79
CA PRO A 874 -0.78 -29.14 -18.71
C PRO A 874 -1.75 -28.12 -18.10
N GLY A 875 -1.22 -26.93 -17.75
CA GLY A 875 -2.01 -25.83 -17.18
C GLY A 875 -2.16 -25.88 -15.66
N CYS A 876 -1.33 -26.66 -14.94
CA CYS A 876 -1.27 -26.63 -13.49
C CYS A 876 -0.19 -25.66 -12.98
N SER A 877 -0.53 -24.84 -11.98
CA SER A 877 0.42 -23.93 -11.35
C SER A 877 1.52 -24.70 -10.61
N SER A 878 2.77 -24.24 -10.75
CA SER A 878 3.94 -24.80 -10.05
C SER A 878 3.96 -24.44 -8.55
N PHE A 879 3.02 -23.61 -8.09
CA PHE A 879 2.63 -23.53 -6.68
C PHE A 879 2.23 -24.90 -6.11
N THR A 880 1.72 -25.83 -6.95
CA THR A 880 1.48 -27.23 -6.58
C THR A 880 2.79 -27.87 -6.07
N GLY A 881 3.90 -27.67 -6.79
CA GLY A 881 5.22 -28.15 -6.39
C GLY A 881 5.70 -27.58 -5.05
N LEU A 882 5.48 -26.27 -4.87
CA LEU A 882 5.90 -25.51 -3.69
C LEU A 882 5.17 -25.92 -2.40
N ILE A 883 3.88 -26.32 -2.49
CA ILE A 883 3.03 -26.61 -1.33
C ILE A 883 2.84 -28.10 -1.05
N TYR A 884 2.88 -28.96 -2.07
CA TYR A 884 2.56 -30.38 -1.90
C TYR A 884 3.78 -31.28 -2.11
N GLU A 885 4.59 -30.97 -3.11
CA GLU A 885 5.54 -31.93 -3.66
C GLU A 885 6.92 -31.86 -2.99
N ASN A 886 7.62 -30.74 -3.17
CA ASN A 886 9.03 -30.63 -2.82
C ASN A 886 9.44 -29.26 -2.24
N GLY A 887 8.52 -28.31 -2.10
CA GLY A 887 8.78 -27.04 -1.44
C GLY A 887 8.70 -27.06 0.10
N PRO A 888 9.12 -25.97 0.76
CA PRO A 888 9.25 -25.86 2.21
C PRO A 888 7.95 -25.50 2.93
N LEU A 889 6.82 -25.42 2.22
CA LEU A 889 5.51 -25.07 2.76
C LEU A 889 4.49 -26.18 2.48
N GLY A 890 3.46 -26.25 3.31
CA GLY A 890 2.29 -27.11 3.13
C GLY A 890 1.08 -26.53 3.86
N PHE A 891 -0.13 -26.98 3.52
CA PHE A 891 -1.33 -26.60 4.28
C PHE A 891 -1.52 -27.46 5.51
N LYS A 892 -1.92 -26.82 6.62
CA LYS A 892 -2.52 -27.49 7.77
C LYS A 892 -3.90 -28.01 7.37
N VAL A 893 -4.12 -29.32 7.38
CA VAL A 893 -5.38 -29.92 6.93
C VAL A 893 -6.42 -29.84 8.05
N GLU A 894 -7.27 -28.81 7.98
CA GLU A 894 -8.39 -28.58 8.89
C GLU A 894 -9.66 -28.19 8.08
N ALA A 895 -10.83 -28.32 8.70
CA ALA A 895 -12.11 -27.93 8.08
C ALA A 895 -12.14 -26.42 7.79
N TYR A 896 -12.45 -26.05 6.55
CA TYR A 896 -12.38 -24.67 6.08
C TYR A 896 -13.50 -23.84 6.70
N ASN A 897 -13.10 -22.87 7.51
CA ASN A 897 -14.00 -22.03 8.32
C ASN A 897 -14.27 -20.66 7.69
N GLY A 898 -13.83 -20.42 6.45
CA GLY A 898 -13.93 -19.13 5.76
C GLY A 898 -12.75 -18.17 5.97
N SER A 899 -11.79 -18.50 6.84
CA SER A 899 -10.55 -17.73 7.02
C SER A 899 -9.42 -18.20 6.09
N ILE A 900 -8.35 -17.40 5.97
CA ILE A 900 -7.19 -17.73 5.11
C ILE A 900 -6.60 -19.09 5.54
N PRO A 901 -6.46 -20.08 4.62
CA PRO A 901 -5.89 -21.39 4.96
C PRO A 901 -4.49 -21.30 5.57
N THR A 902 -4.29 -22.02 6.68
CA THR A 902 -3.02 -21.99 7.44
C THR A 902 -1.91 -22.78 6.75
N LEU A 903 -0.74 -22.16 6.66
CA LEU A 903 0.49 -22.73 6.13
C LEU A 903 1.41 -23.18 7.26
N VAL A 904 2.14 -24.27 7.03
CA VAL A 904 3.16 -24.84 7.92
C VAL A 904 4.42 -25.19 7.14
N SER A 905 5.57 -25.27 7.82
CA SER A 905 6.83 -25.70 7.20
C SER A 905 6.88 -27.23 7.00
N THR A 906 7.51 -27.68 5.91
CA THR A 906 7.70 -29.12 5.63
C THR A 906 9.09 -29.60 6.07
N THR A 907 9.19 -30.87 6.46
CA THR A 907 10.47 -31.51 6.84
C THR A 907 11.25 -32.05 5.65
N TYR A 908 10.58 -32.28 4.52
CA TYR A 908 11.05 -33.02 3.36
C TYR A 908 11.46 -32.15 2.16
N SER A 909 11.43 -30.82 2.27
CA SER A 909 11.71 -29.95 1.13
C SER A 909 13.06 -30.19 0.47
N TRP A 910 13.08 -30.08 -0.86
CA TRP A 910 14.30 -30.13 -1.67
C TRP A 910 15.11 -28.82 -1.58
N THR A 911 14.54 -27.72 -1.08
CA THR A 911 15.29 -26.47 -0.82
C THR A 911 16.44 -26.67 0.16
N LYS A 912 16.39 -27.74 0.96
CA LYS A 912 17.47 -28.21 1.85
C LYS A 912 18.78 -28.61 1.18
N VAL A 913 18.82 -28.71 -0.15
CA VAL A 913 20.02 -29.04 -0.95
C VAL A 913 20.02 -28.41 -2.36
N ALA A 914 19.11 -27.48 -2.66
CA ALA A 914 18.98 -26.85 -3.97
C ALA A 914 18.31 -25.47 -3.89
N ASN A 915 18.67 -24.57 -4.79
CA ASN A 915 17.89 -23.36 -5.09
C ASN A 915 16.77 -23.76 -6.06
N ILE A 916 15.52 -23.37 -5.82
CA ILE A 916 14.38 -23.85 -6.64
C ILE A 916 13.56 -22.69 -7.21
N ILE A 917 13.40 -22.68 -8.54
CA ILE A 917 12.46 -21.82 -9.27
C ILE A 917 11.21 -22.65 -9.59
N TYR A 918 10.09 -22.31 -8.98
CA TYR A 918 8.75 -22.80 -9.35
C TYR A 918 8.16 -21.84 -10.39
N LEU A 919 7.97 -22.30 -11.62
CA LEU A 919 7.54 -21.46 -12.75
C LEU A 919 6.12 -21.81 -13.21
N ASP A 920 5.21 -20.84 -13.18
CA ASP A 920 3.85 -21.02 -13.68
C ASP A 920 3.85 -20.99 -15.23
N GLN A 921 3.76 -22.15 -15.88
CA GLN A 921 3.79 -22.27 -17.34
C GLN A 921 2.83 -23.36 -17.85
N PRO A 922 2.29 -23.25 -19.07
CA PRO A 922 2.45 -22.16 -20.06
C PRO A 922 1.73 -20.86 -19.64
N VAL A 923 1.86 -19.79 -20.44
CA VAL A 923 1.17 -18.51 -20.17
C VAL A 923 -0.35 -18.71 -20.00
N GLY A 924 -0.95 -18.01 -19.03
CA GLY A 924 -2.34 -18.22 -18.61
C GLY A 924 -2.52 -19.28 -17.51
N THR A 925 -1.44 -19.96 -17.09
CA THR A 925 -1.39 -20.86 -15.93
C THR A 925 -1.06 -20.10 -14.66
N GLY A 926 -1.69 -20.45 -13.54
CA GLY A 926 -1.41 -19.84 -12.23
C GLY A 926 -1.55 -18.32 -12.26
N PHE A 927 -0.48 -17.58 -11.94
CA PHE A 927 -0.45 -16.11 -12.05
C PHE A 927 0.20 -15.56 -13.34
N SER A 928 0.68 -16.42 -14.23
CA SER A 928 1.25 -16.02 -15.53
C SER A 928 0.16 -15.57 -16.51
N TYR A 929 0.38 -14.47 -17.23
CA TYR A 929 -0.61 -13.87 -18.13
C TYR A 929 0.06 -13.29 -19.38
N SER A 930 -0.70 -13.13 -20.47
CA SER A 930 -0.23 -12.40 -21.66
C SER A 930 -0.84 -11.00 -21.69
N ARG A 931 -0.05 -10.02 -22.12
CA ARG A 931 -0.49 -8.63 -22.36
C ARG A 931 -1.31 -8.50 -23.64
N ASN A 932 -1.20 -9.47 -24.55
CA ASN A 932 -1.96 -9.52 -25.79
C ASN A 932 -3.13 -10.52 -25.67
N PRO A 933 -4.40 -10.07 -25.55
CA PRO A 933 -5.55 -10.98 -25.48
C PRO A 933 -5.87 -11.67 -26.82
N LEU A 934 -5.17 -11.34 -27.90
CA LEU A 934 -5.21 -12.01 -29.21
C LEU A 934 -3.96 -12.86 -29.48
N ALA A 935 -3.15 -13.16 -28.45
CA ALA A 935 -1.99 -14.04 -28.59
C ALA A 935 -2.39 -15.44 -29.09
N ASP A 936 -1.53 -16.04 -29.91
CA ASP A 936 -1.74 -17.41 -30.42
C ASP A 936 -1.84 -18.43 -29.26
N ILE A 937 -2.64 -19.48 -29.49
CA ILE A 937 -2.77 -20.60 -28.57
C ILE A 937 -1.37 -21.19 -28.30
N PRO A 938 -0.89 -21.24 -27.03
CA PRO A 938 0.42 -21.79 -26.73
C PRO A 938 0.58 -23.21 -27.26
N SER A 939 1.77 -23.56 -27.76
CA SER A 939 2.13 -24.95 -28.06
C SER A 939 3.15 -25.48 -27.05
N ASP A 940 3.30 -26.81 -26.97
CA ASP A 940 4.32 -27.41 -26.10
C ASP A 940 5.73 -26.97 -26.57
N THR A 941 5.99 -26.93 -27.89
CA THR A 941 7.28 -26.44 -28.43
C THR A 941 7.49 -24.93 -28.23
N GLY A 942 6.44 -24.11 -28.35
CA GLY A 942 6.51 -22.67 -28.11
C GLY A 942 6.79 -22.36 -26.64
N SER A 943 6.08 -23.04 -25.74
CA SER A 943 6.23 -22.90 -24.29
C SER A 943 7.64 -23.32 -23.83
N ALA A 944 8.22 -24.37 -24.41
CA ALA A 944 9.60 -24.77 -24.13
C ALA A 944 10.62 -23.65 -24.47
N LYS A 945 10.42 -22.92 -25.58
CA LYS A 945 11.25 -21.76 -25.94
C LYS A 945 11.05 -20.59 -24.98
N ARG A 946 9.81 -20.28 -24.58
CA ARG A 946 9.51 -19.26 -23.57
C ARG A 946 10.19 -19.56 -22.23
N VAL A 947 10.33 -20.84 -21.86
CA VAL A 947 11.06 -21.25 -20.65
C VAL A 947 12.59 -21.07 -20.79
N ASP A 948 13.20 -21.36 -21.94
CA ASP A 948 14.62 -21.01 -22.20
C ASP A 948 14.84 -19.49 -22.08
N GLU A 949 13.96 -18.71 -22.70
CA GLU A 949 14.00 -17.25 -22.70
C GLU A 949 13.84 -16.68 -21.27
N PHE A 950 12.88 -17.21 -20.51
CA PHE A 950 12.67 -16.92 -19.09
C PHE A 950 13.96 -17.14 -18.30
N LEU A 951 14.58 -18.32 -18.40
CA LEU A 951 15.76 -18.68 -17.61
C LEU A 951 16.94 -17.75 -17.91
N ARG A 952 17.19 -17.44 -19.19
CA ARG A 952 18.30 -16.54 -19.58
C ARG A 952 18.06 -15.10 -19.11
N LYS A 953 16.82 -14.60 -19.21
CA LYS A 953 16.44 -13.28 -18.68
C LYS A 953 16.48 -13.24 -17.15
N TRP A 954 16.08 -14.32 -16.48
CA TRP A 954 16.12 -14.46 -15.02
C TRP A 954 17.56 -14.49 -14.50
N LEU A 955 18.45 -15.30 -15.09
CA LEU A 955 19.88 -15.35 -14.73
C LEU A 955 20.60 -14.03 -15.03
N THR A 956 20.17 -13.27 -16.04
CA THR A 956 20.69 -11.92 -16.29
C THR A 956 20.33 -10.93 -15.15
N LYS A 957 19.25 -11.19 -14.40
CA LYS A 957 18.88 -10.43 -13.19
C LYS A 957 19.49 -10.98 -11.91
N HIS A 958 19.87 -12.26 -11.88
CA HIS A 958 20.45 -12.97 -10.74
C HIS A 958 21.80 -13.61 -11.15
N PRO A 959 22.82 -12.79 -11.47
CA PRO A 959 24.08 -13.27 -12.05
C PRO A 959 24.88 -14.19 -11.11
N GLU A 960 24.62 -14.15 -9.81
CA GLU A 960 25.20 -15.05 -8.81
C GLU A 960 24.95 -16.54 -9.17
N TYR A 961 23.77 -16.87 -9.72
CA TYR A 961 23.44 -18.25 -10.08
C TYR A 961 23.99 -18.72 -11.43
N PHE A 962 24.74 -17.89 -12.19
CA PHE A 962 25.37 -18.35 -13.45
C PHE A 962 26.35 -19.50 -13.23
N SER A 963 26.97 -19.57 -12.04
CA SER A 963 27.97 -20.60 -11.73
C SER A 963 27.34 -21.91 -11.27
N ASN A 964 26.09 -21.91 -10.81
CA ASN A 964 25.46 -23.04 -10.13
C ASN A 964 25.16 -24.19 -11.11
N PRO A 965 25.31 -25.46 -10.69
CA PRO A 965 24.87 -26.61 -11.47
C PRO A 965 23.37 -26.52 -11.79
N PHE A 966 22.99 -26.38 -13.06
CA PHE A 966 21.58 -26.22 -13.43
C PHE A 966 20.91 -27.55 -13.77
N TYR A 967 19.71 -27.76 -13.22
CA TYR A 967 18.83 -28.89 -13.52
C TYR A 967 17.43 -28.39 -13.86
N ALA A 968 16.74 -29.09 -14.78
CA ALA A 968 15.32 -28.91 -15.02
C ALA A 968 14.53 -30.12 -14.50
N GLY A 969 13.36 -29.91 -13.94
CA GLY A 969 12.54 -31.01 -13.45
C GLY A 969 11.07 -30.70 -13.31
N GLY A 970 10.31 -31.74 -12.96
CA GLY A 970 8.87 -31.68 -12.84
C GLY A 970 8.23 -33.05 -12.76
N ASN A 971 6.91 -33.09 -12.88
CA ASN A 971 6.11 -34.31 -12.82
C ASN A 971 5.11 -34.45 -13.98
N SER A 972 4.50 -35.63 -14.14
CA SER A 972 3.31 -35.79 -14.99
C SER A 972 3.56 -35.29 -16.43
N TYR A 973 2.72 -34.39 -16.96
CA TYR A 973 2.89 -33.78 -18.29
C TYR A 973 4.24 -33.06 -18.52
N SER A 974 4.96 -32.67 -17.45
CA SER A 974 6.33 -32.15 -17.56
C SER A 974 7.32 -33.18 -18.10
N GLY A 975 6.97 -34.48 -18.12
CA GLY A 975 7.69 -35.52 -18.87
C GLY A 975 7.74 -35.28 -20.38
N LYS A 976 6.81 -34.51 -20.95
CA LYS A 976 6.88 -34.01 -22.33
C LYS A 976 7.71 -32.73 -22.43
N MET A 977 7.50 -31.80 -21.49
CA MET A 977 8.09 -30.46 -21.53
C MET A 977 9.59 -30.44 -21.21
N VAL A 978 10.00 -31.03 -20.07
CA VAL A 978 11.36 -30.92 -19.53
C VAL A 978 12.42 -31.46 -20.50
N PRO A 979 12.27 -32.62 -21.17
CA PRO A 979 13.25 -33.10 -22.15
C PRO A 979 13.44 -32.13 -23.33
N VAL A 980 12.39 -31.41 -23.73
CA VAL A 980 12.46 -30.40 -24.80
C VAL A 980 13.09 -29.10 -24.29
N ILE A 981 12.73 -28.63 -23.09
CA ILE A 981 13.36 -27.47 -22.44
C ILE A 981 14.87 -27.69 -22.27
N VAL A 982 15.30 -28.87 -21.80
CA VAL A 982 16.72 -29.26 -21.70
C VAL A 982 17.41 -29.17 -23.07
N GLN A 983 16.70 -29.56 -24.14
CA GLN A 983 17.23 -29.50 -25.50
C GLN A 983 17.31 -28.06 -26.04
N GLU A 984 16.32 -27.20 -25.76
CA GLU A 984 16.35 -25.78 -26.12
C GLU A 984 17.46 -25.03 -25.37
N ILE A 985 17.63 -25.31 -24.07
CA ILE A 985 18.75 -24.76 -23.27
C ILE A 985 20.10 -25.16 -23.85
N SER A 986 20.27 -26.45 -24.18
CA SER A 986 21.50 -26.96 -24.81
C SER A 986 21.75 -26.31 -26.18
N ASN A 987 20.73 -26.24 -27.04
CA ASN A 987 20.83 -25.58 -28.34
C ASN A 987 21.23 -24.11 -28.19
N GLY A 988 20.60 -23.39 -27.25
CA GLY A 988 20.84 -21.97 -27.01
C GLY A 988 22.20 -21.67 -26.38
N ASN A 989 22.79 -22.62 -25.64
CA ASN A 989 24.17 -22.51 -25.15
C ASN A 989 25.19 -22.55 -26.30
N CYS A 990 24.90 -23.21 -27.42
CA CYS A 990 25.75 -23.19 -28.61
C CYS A 990 25.72 -21.86 -29.38
N ILE A 991 24.87 -20.89 -29.00
CA ILE A 991 24.73 -19.59 -29.67
C ILE A 991 25.66 -18.56 -29.02
N TYR A 992 26.62 -18.05 -29.78
CA TYR A 992 27.52 -16.99 -29.35
C TYR A 992 26.73 -15.74 -28.90
N GLY A 993 27.04 -15.23 -27.71
CA GLY A 993 26.39 -14.05 -27.13
C GLY A 993 25.13 -14.32 -26.29
N LYS A 994 24.56 -15.54 -26.29
CA LYS A 994 23.52 -15.90 -25.31
C LYS A 994 24.14 -16.20 -23.92
N PRO A 995 23.53 -15.74 -22.81
CA PRO A 995 23.95 -16.12 -21.45
C PRO A 995 23.94 -17.63 -21.28
N GLN A 996 25.05 -18.21 -20.83
CA GLN A 996 25.24 -19.66 -20.72
C GLN A 996 24.56 -20.22 -19.47
N ILE A 997 23.82 -21.30 -19.61
CA ILE A 997 23.20 -22.03 -18.49
C ILE A 997 24.05 -23.28 -18.22
N ARG A 998 24.54 -23.48 -16.98
CA ARG A 998 25.42 -24.60 -16.61
C ARG A 998 24.66 -25.94 -16.45
N LEU A 999 23.88 -26.30 -17.47
CA LEU A 999 23.01 -27.48 -17.55
C LEU A 999 23.78 -28.78 -17.28
N GLN A 1000 23.36 -29.53 -16.26
CA GLN A 1000 23.94 -30.82 -15.87
C GLN A 1000 23.02 -32.02 -16.16
N GLY A 1001 21.70 -31.82 -16.09
CA GLY A 1001 20.76 -32.93 -16.15
C GLY A 1001 19.32 -32.52 -15.90
N TYR A 1002 18.46 -33.54 -15.72
CA TYR A 1002 17.05 -33.34 -15.43
C TYR A 1002 16.42 -34.44 -14.56
N VAL A 1003 15.30 -34.12 -13.91
CA VAL A 1003 14.63 -34.97 -12.93
C VAL A 1003 13.12 -35.03 -13.22
N LEU A 1004 12.55 -36.23 -13.32
CA LEU A 1004 11.14 -36.42 -13.67
C LEU A 1004 10.44 -37.46 -12.79
N GLY A 1005 9.35 -37.02 -12.14
CA GLY A 1005 8.44 -37.88 -11.37
C GLY A 1005 7.19 -38.28 -12.17
N SER A 1006 6.89 -39.58 -12.24
CA SER A 1006 5.75 -40.17 -12.95
C SER A 1006 5.47 -39.54 -14.33
N PRO A 1007 6.48 -39.43 -15.22
CA PRO A 1007 6.36 -38.63 -16.44
C PRO A 1007 5.40 -39.23 -17.46
N VAL A 1008 4.53 -38.39 -18.03
CA VAL A 1008 3.94 -38.65 -19.35
C VAL A 1008 5.04 -38.38 -20.38
N THR A 1009 5.40 -39.38 -21.18
CA THR A 1009 6.40 -39.24 -22.27
C THR A 1009 5.79 -39.49 -23.63
N ASP A 1010 4.86 -40.45 -23.72
CA ASP A 1010 4.17 -40.83 -24.95
C ASP A 1010 2.75 -41.26 -24.57
N TYR A 1011 1.76 -40.46 -24.99
CA TYR A 1011 0.40 -40.58 -24.45
C TYR A 1011 -0.21 -41.97 -24.70
N ASP A 1012 0.09 -42.56 -25.86
CA ASP A 1012 -0.51 -43.82 -26.28
C ASP A 1012 0.17 -44.98 -25.55
N LEU A 1013 1.50 -44.96 -25.43
CA LEU A 1013 2.26 -45.95 -24.67
C LEU A 1013 1.89 -45.93 -23.18
N ASP A 1014 1.93 -44.74 -22.56
CA ASP A 1014 1.69 -44.57 -21.12
C ASP A 1014 0.24 -44.97 -20.76
N ARG A 1015 -0.75 -44.63 -21.60
CA ARG A 1015 -2.14 -45.04 -21.41
C ARG A 1015 -2.38 -46.53 -21.63
N ASN A 1016 -1.80 -47.14 -22.68
CA ASN A 1016 -1.94 -48.59 -22.90
C ASN A 1016 -1.33 -49.43 -21.77
N SER A 1017 -0.28 -48.93 -21.12
CA SER A 1017 0.38 -49.61 -19.99
C SER A 1017 -0.53 -49.81 -18.76
N ARG A 1018 -1.63 -49.05 -18.66
CA ARG A 1018 -2.62 -49.15 -17.56
C ARG A 1018 -3.26 -50.53 -17.45
N ILE A 1019 -3.52 -51.22 -18.57
CA ILE A 1019 -4.12 -52.56 -18.57
C ILE A 1019 -3.16 -53.58 -17.94
N GLN A 1020 -1.87 -53.49 -18.28
CA GLN A 1020 -0.82 -54.33 -17.69
C GLN A 1020 -0.59 -54.00 -16.21
N PHE A 1021 -0.65 -52.72 -15.84
CA PHE A 1021 -0.56 -52.30 -14.44
C PHE A 1021 -1.75 -52.82 -13.61
N ALA A 1022 -2.98 -52.68 -14.11
CA ALA A 1022 -4.18 -53.17 -13.45
C ALA A 1022 -4.13 -54.68 -13.21
N HIS A 1023 -3.64 -55.46 -14.18
CA HIS A 1023 -3.39 -56.89 -13.99
C HIS A 1023 -2.30 -57.15 -12.94
N GLY A 1024 -1.17 -56.43 -13.00
CA GLY A 1024 -0.08 -56.54 -12.03
C GLY A 1024 -0.46 -56.16 -10.59
N MET A 1025 -1.51 -55.36 -10.42
CA MET A 1025 -2.09 -54.96 -9.13
C MET A 1025 -3.35 -55.75 -8.74
N ALA A 1026 -3.68 -56.82 -9.48
CA ALA A 1026 -4.88 -57.65 -9.27
C ALA A 1026 -6.22 -56.88 -9.30
N LEU A 1027 -6.27 -55.76 -10.03
CA LEU A 1027 -7.48 -54.96 -10.28
C LEU A 1027 -8.35 -55.55 -11.40
N ILE A 1028 -7.78 -56.42 -12.24
CA ILE A 1028 -8.48 -57.24 -13.24
C ILE A 1028 -7.95 -58.69 -13.20
N SER A 1029 -8.79 -59.63 -13.65
CA SER A 1029 -8.40 -61.05 -13.70
C SER A 1029 -7.43 -61.35 -14.85
N ASN A 1030 -6.69 -62.46 -14.73
CA ASN A 1030 -5.77 -62.92 -15.77
C ASN A 1030 -6.52 -63.32 -17.05
N GLU A 1031 -7.74 -63.84 -16.94
CA GLU A 1031 -8.61 -64.19 -18.07
C GLU A 1031 -9.02 -62.94 -18.86
N LEU A 1032 -9.40 -61.86 -18.17
CA LEU A 1032 -9.72 -60.58 -18.80
C LEU A 1032 -8.47 -59.98 -19.47
N TYR A 1033 -7.34 -59.94 -18.75
CA TYR A 1033 -6.07 -59.42 -19.28
C TYR A 1033 -5.60 -60.16 -20.55
N GLU A 1034 -5.53 -61.49 -20.54
CA GLU A 1034 -5.09 -62.27 -21.71
C GLU A 1034 -6.14 -62.28 -22.84
N SER A 1035 -7.41 -62.01 -22.56
CA SER A 1035 -8.42 -61.80 -23.61
C SER A 1035 -8.28 -60.43 -24.25
N MET A 1036 -8.20 -59.35 -23.46
CA MET A 1036 -7.90 -57.99 -23.96
C MET A 1036 -6.63 -57.97 -24.82
N LYS A 1037 -5.54 -58.59 -24.33
CA LYS A 1037 -4.25 -58.63 -25.02
C LYS A 1037 -4.31 -59.35 -26.38
N ARG A 1038 -5.09 -60.44 -26.49
CA ARG A 1038 -5.29 -61.18 -27.75
C ARG A 1038 -6.22 -60.45 -28.71
N THR A 1039 -7.37 -59.98 -28.23
CA THR A 1039 -8.44 -59.41 -29.06
C THR A 1039 -8.18 -57.95 -29.46
N CYS A 1040 -7.56 -57.15 -28.59
CA CYS A 1040 -7.23 -55.73 -28.85
C CYS A 1040 -5.82 -55.52 -29.43
N GLY A 1041 -4.98 -56.57 -29.54
CA GLY A 1041 -3.63 -56.47 -30.12
C GLY A 1041 -2.66 -55.52 -29.38
N GLY A 1042 -2.94 -55.19 -28.11
CA GLY A 1042 -2.13 -54.27 -27.31
C GLY A 1042 -2.45 -52.77 -27.47
N ASN A 1043 -3.46 -52.42 -28.26
CA ASN A 1043 -3.98 -51.05 -28.35
C ASN A 1043 -5.41 -51.00 -27.77
N TYR A 1044 -5.55 -50.33 -26.62
CA TYR A 1044 -6.76 -50.21 -25.83
C TYR A 1044 -7.35 -48.79 -25.85
N ILE A 1045 -6.68 -47.83 -26.50
CA ILE A 1045 -7.07 -46.41 -26.50
C ILE A 1045 -7.71 -45.99 -27.82
N PHE A 1046 -7.15 -46.44 -28.94
CA PHE A 1046 -7.69 -46.20 -30.28
C PHE A 1046 -8.10 -47.53 -30.92
N VAL A 1047 -9.14 -48.15 -30.36
CA VAL A 1047 -9.70 -49.41 -30.84
C VAL A 1047 -10.49 -49.18 -32.12
N ASP A 1048 -10.36 -50.11 -33.07
CA ASP A 1048 -11.18 -50.15 -34.28
C ASP A 1048 -12.67 -50.25 -33.88
N PRO A 1049 -13.55 -49.31 -34.29
CA PRO A 1049 -14.98 -49.37 -34.01
C PRO A 1049 -15.67 -50.65 -34.49
N LEU A 1050 -15.06 -51.40 -35.42
CA LEU A 1050 -15.54 -52.69 -35.91
C LEU A 1050 -15.13 -53.87 -35.01
N ASN A 1051 -14.16 -53.71 -34.12
CA ASN A 1051 -13.72 -54.72 -33.15
C ASN A 1051 -14.60 -54.67 -31.90
N THR A 1052 -15.86 -55.08 -32.04
CA THR A 1052 -16.86 -55.04 -30.96
C THR A 1052 -16.45 -55.88 -29.74
N GLU A 1053 -15.76 -56.99 -29.95
CA GLU A 1053 -15.25 -57.87 -28.87
C GLU A 1053 -14.23 -57.12 -27.99
N CYS A 1054 -13.29 -56.37 -28.58
CA CYS A 1054 -12.37 -55.54 -27.81
C CYS A 1054 -13.08 -54.40 -27.06
N LEU A 1055 -14.10 -53.78 -27.66
CA LEU A 1055 -14.89 -52.73 -27.01
C LEU A 1055 -15.68 -53.24 -25.81
N GLU A 1056 -16.20 -54.47 -25.87
CA GLU A 1056 -16.85 -55.13 -24.72
C GLU A 1056 -15.83 -55.42 -23.60
N LEU A 1057 -14.65 -55.96 -23.94
CA LEU A 1057 -13.59 -56.23 -22.96
C LEU A 1057 -13.05 -54.95 -22.29
N ILE A 1058 -12.99 -53.83 -23.00
CA ILE A 1058 -12.65 -52.51 -22.42
C ILE A 1058 -13.72 -52.05 -21.45
N LYS A 1059 -15.01 -52.22 -21.78
CA LYS A 1059 -16.10 -51.88 -20.88
C LYS A 1059 -16.05 -52.71 -19.58
N ASP A 1060 -15.68 -53.98 -19.67
CA ASP A 1060 -15.48 -54.83 -18.48
C ASP A 1060 -14.30 -54.37 -17.63
N TYR A 1061 -13.19 -53.96 -18.25
CA TYR A 1061 -12.07 -53.31 -17.57
C TYR A 1061 -12.52 -52.00 -16.88
N ASP A 1062 -13.21 -51.11 -17.58
CA ASP A 1062 -13.69 -49.82 -17.06
C ASP A 1062 -14.61 -50.02 -15.86
N ASN A 1063 -15.50 -51.02 -15.91
CA ASN A 1063 -16.34 -51.41 -14.78
C ASN A 1063 -15.49 -51.79 -13.55
N CYS A 1064 -14.45 -52.61 -13.73
CA CYS A 1064 -13.56 -53.05 -12.65
C CYS A 1064 -12.82 -51.89 -11.99
N VAL A 1065 -12.36 -50.89 -12.76
CA VAL A 1065 -11.52 -49.79 -12.26
C VAL A 1065 -12.29 -48.51 -11.92
N SER A 1066 -13.58 -48.43 -12.24
CA SER A 1066 -14.46 -47.25 -12.08
C SER A 1066 -14.42 -46.60 -10.69
N GLY A 1067 -14.29 -47.40 -9.62
CA GLY A 1067 -14.23 -46.94 -8.23
C GLY A 1067 -12.86 -46.45 -7.75
N ILE A 1068 -11.80 -46.61 -8.54
CA ILE A 1068 -10.41 -46.38 -8.11
C ILE A 1068 -10.02 -44.90 -8.28
N TYR A 1069 -9.15 -44.42 -7.39
CA TYR A 1069 -8.48 -43.14 -7.53
C TYR A 1069 -7.14 -43.32 -8.28
N GLU A 1070 -7.11 -43.02 -9.58
CA GLU A 1070 -5.98 -43.38 -10.46
C GLU A 1070 -4.61 -42.81 -10.02
N ASN A 1071 -4.58 -41.67 -9.31
CA ASN A 1071 -3.32 -41.07 -8.87
C ASN A 1071 -2.63 -41.88 -7.74
N LEU A 1072 -3.39 -42.65 -6.96
CA LEU A 1072 -2.85 -43.56 -5.95
C LEU A 1072 -3.92 -44.61 -5.64
N ILE A 1073 -3.76 -45.83 -6.15
CA ILE A 1073 -4.79 -46.88 -6.04
C ILE A 1073 -5.08 -47.35 -4.60
N LEU A 1074 -4.27 -46.93 -3.63
CA LEU A 1074 -4.40 -47.28 -2.21
C LEU A 1074 -5.29 -46.33 -1.39
N VAL A 1075 -5.73 -45.19 -1.95
CA VAL A 1075 -6.60 -44.23 -1.25
C VAL A 1075 -8.02 -44.24 -1.83
N PRO A 1076 -9.06 -44.01 -1.00
CA PRO A 1076 -10.43 -44.00 -1.47
C PRO A 1076 -10.69 -42.83 -2.42
N LYS A 1077 -11.51 -43.08 -3.45
CA LYS A 1077 -12.10 -42.05 -4.30
C LYS A 1077 -13.19 -41.32 -3.48
N CYS A 1078 -12.97 -40.06 -3.19
CA CYS A 1078 -13.73 -39.30 -2.18
C CYS A 1078 -14.25 -37.95 -2.71
N ASP A 1079 -15.21 -37.37 -1.99
CA ASP A 1079 -15.77 -36.04 -2.26
C ASP A 1079 -14.77 -34.95 -1.88
N LEU A 1080 -14.57 -33.98 -2.77
CA LEU A 1080 -13.68 -32.82 -2.62
C LEU A 1080 -14.02 -31.93 -1.40
N THR A 1081 -15.25 -32.01 -0.89
CA THR A 1081 -15.71 -31.25 0.26
C THR A 1081 -15.32 -31.85 1.62
N SER A 1082 -14.87 -33.11 1.67
CA SER A 1082 -14.47 -33.77 2.92
C SER A 1082 -13.00 -33.48 3.27
N PRO A 1083 -12.67 -32.98 4.50
CA PRO A 1083 -11.29 -32.80 4.94
C PRO A 1083 -10.44 -34.09 4.95
N ASP A 1084 -11.09 -35.26 5.07
CA ASP A 1084 -10.42 -36.57 5.00
C ASP A 1084 -10.00 -36.96 3.57
N CYS A 1085 -10.47 -36.21 2.56
CA CYS A 1085 -10.18 -36.48 1.16
C CYS A 1085 -8.84 -35.86 0.74
N HIS A 1086 -7.94 -36.64 0.12
CA HIS A 1086 -6.62 -36.14 -0.26
C HIS A 1086 -6.67 -34.90 -1.19
N SER A 1087 -7.67 -34.84 -2.07
CA SER A 1087 -7.88 -33.73 -3.00
C SER A 1087 -8.49 -32.48 -2.37
N TYR A 1088 -8.99 -32.52 -1.13
CA TYR A 1088 -9.45 -31.36 -0.36
C TYR A 1088 -8.37 -30.27 -0.27
N ARG A 1089 -7.11 -30.69 -0.16
CA ARG A 1089 -5.93 -29.80 -0.23
C ARG A 1089 -5.97 -28.86 -1.45
N SER A 1090 -6.36 -29.37 -2.64
CA SER A 1090 -6.46 -28.53 -3.85
C SER A 1090 -7.44 -27.36 -3.69
N MET A 1091 -8.51 -27.53 -2.93
CA MET A 1091 -9.46 -26.46 -2.63
C MET A 1091 -8.87 -25.41 -1.70
N LEU A 1092 -8.01 -25.81 -0.74
CA LEU A 1092 -7.26 -24.86 0.09
C LEU A 1092 -6.29 -24.00 -0.74
N SER A 1093 -5.63 -24.57 -1.76
CA SER A 1093 -4.85 -23.78 -2.72
C SER A 1093 -5.71 -22.71 -3.40
N ASP A 1094 -6.89 -23.06 -3.91
CA ASP A 1094 -7.77 -22.12 -4.58
C ASP A 1094 -8.25 -21.00 -3.62
N TYR A 1095 -8.65 -21.33 -2.39
CA TYR A 1095 -9.06 -20.31 -1.41
C TYR A 1095 -7.91 -19.40 -0.97
N TRP A 1096 -6.72 -19.97 -0.77
CA TRP A 1096 -5.55 -19.21 -0.37
C TRP A 1096 -5.06 -18.30 -1.50
N ALA A 1097 -4.86 -18.81 -2.71
CA ALA A 1097 -4.31 -18.04 -3.83
C ALA A 1097 -5.28 -16.99 -4.40
N ASN A 1098 -6.59 -17.13 -4.17
CA ASN A 1098 -7.57 -16.10 -4.53
C ASN A 1098 -7.77 -15.03 -3.43
N ASN A 1099 -7.22 -15.21 -2.23
CA ASN A 1099 -7.31 -14.18 -1.20
C ASN A 1099 -6.49 -12.94 -1.59
N GLU A 1100 -7.08 -11.74 -1.49
CA GLU A 1100 -6.43 -10.50 -1.95
C GLU A 1100 -5.14 -10.18 -1.18
N SER A 1101 -5.11 -10.42 0.14
CA SER A 1101 -3.92 -10.24 0.96
C SER A 1101 -2.79 -11.19 0.54
N VAL A 1102 -3.12 -12.42 0.13
CA VAL A 1102 -2.14 -13.37 -0.44
C VAL A 1102 -1.64 -12.88 -1.79
N ARG A 1103 -2.52 -12.51 -2.72
CA ARG A 1103 -2.12 -12.01 -4.06
C ARG A 1103 -1.22 -10.78 -3.94
N ARG A 1104 -1.52 -9.88 -3.00
CA ARG A 1104 -0.69 -8.71 -2.69
C ARG A 1104 0.65 -9.08 -2.07
N ALA A 1105 0.68 -10.01 -1.10
CA ALA A 1105 1.92 -10.50 -0.51
C ALA A 1105 2.84 -11.15 -1.57
N LEU A 1106 2.27 -11.89 -2.51
CA LEU A 1106 2.97 -12.49 -3.66
C LEU A 1106 3.32 -11.49 -4.78
N LYS A 1107 2.91 -10.21 -4.67
CA LYS A 1107 3.13 -9.16 -5.69
C LYS A 1107 2.53 -9.49 -7.06
N VAL A 1108 1.40 -10.21 -7.07
CA VAL A 1108 0.60 -10.48 -8.28
C VAL A 1108 0.02 -9.16 -8.80
N VAL A 1109 0.11 -8.92 -10.10
CA VAL A 1109 -0.42 -7.68 -10.69
C VAL A 1109 -1.96 -7.71 -10.66
N GLU A 1110 -2.57 -6.61 -10.22
CA GLU A 1110 -4.03 -6.51 -10.12
C GLU A 1110 -4.67 -6.45 -11.52
N GLY A 1111 -5.81 -7.12 -11.69
CA GLY A 1111 -6.57 -7.16 -12.95
C GLY A 1111 -5.96 -8.01 -14.09
N THR A 1112 -4.75 -8.56 -13.95
CA THR A 1112 -4.09 -9.33 -15.03
C THR A 1112 -4.42 -10.81 -15.02
N THR A 1113 -4.80 -11.35 -13.86
CA THR A 1113 -5.27 -12.74 -13.71
C THR A 1113 -6.63 -12.71 -13.04
N GLY A 1114 -7.60 -13.47 -13.57
CA GLY A 1114 -8.95 -13.60 -13.01
C GLY A 1114 -8.97 -14.42 -11.70
N ARG A 1115 -9.94 -15.32 -11.57
CA ARG A 1115 -9.90 -16.35 -10.53
C ARG A 1115 -8.69 -17.26 -10.80
N TRP A 1116 -7.82 -17.41 -9.79
CA TRP A 1116 -6.74 -18.39 -9.81
C TRP A 1116 -7.32 -19.79 -9.63
N GLU A 1117 -6.78 -20.77 -10.35
CA GLU A 1117 -7.18 -22.18 -10.29
C GLU A 1117 -5.91 -23.03 -10.27
N ARG A 1118 -5.84 -24.04 -9.39
CA ARG A 1118 -4.65 -24.92 -9.29
C ARG A 1118 -4.27 -25.56 -10.63
N CYS A 1119 -5.27 -25.98 -11.42
CA CYS A 1119 -5.12 -26.50 -12.78
C CYS A 1119 -6.23 -25.99 -13.68
N LYS A 1120 -5.87 -25.17 -14.68
CA LYS A 1120 -6.81 -24.58 -15.62
C LYS A 1120 -7.06 -25.51 -16.81
N TRP A 1121 -7.89 -26.53 -16.62
CA TRP A 1121 -8.17 -27.55 -17.65
C TRP A 1121 -8.85 -27.00 -18.92
N THR A 1122 -9.42 -25.79 -18.85
CA THR A 1122 -10.00 -25.05 -19.98
C THR A 1122 -8.97 -24.29 -20.81
N LEU A 1123 -7.70 -24.23 -20.37
CA LEU A 1123 -6.61 -23.58 -21.10
C LEU A 1123 -6.37 -24.31 -22.42
N GLN A 1124 -6.63 -23.63 -23.52
CA GLN A 1124 -6.29 -24.14 -24.85
C GLN A 1124 -4.76 -24.17 -24.98
N ASN A 1125 -4.21 -25.34 -25.28
CA ASN A 1125 -2.79 -25.56 -25.53
C ASN A 1125 -2.64 -26.59 -26.65
N ASN A 1126 -1.89 -26.25 -27.69
CA ASN A 1126 -1.59 -27.09 -28.83
C ASN A 1126 -0.52 -28.12 -28.46
N LYS A 1127 -0.97 -29.35 -28.18
CA LYS A 1127 -0.13 -30.48 -27.73
C LYS A 1127 0.67 -31.09 -28.89
N ASP A 1128 1.54 -30.29 -29.50
CA ASP A 1128 2.31 -30.63 -30.70
C ASP A 1128 3.43 -31.66 -30.44
N ILE A 1129 3.87 -31.82 -29.19
CA ILE A 1129 4.81 -32.87 -28.78
C ILE A 1129 4.04 -34.18 -28.56
N LYS A 1130 4.01 -35.04 -29.58
CA LYS A 1130 3.42 -36.39 -29.49
C LYS A 1130 4.18 -37.29 -28.50
N SER A 1131 5.52 -37.34 -28.61
CA SER A 1131 6.41 -38.20 -27.83
C SER A 1131 7.70 -37.47 -27.46
N SER A 1132 8.12 -37.55 -26.18
CA SER A 1132 9.40 -36.97 -25.71
C SER A 1132 10.57 -37.96 -25.67
N ILE A 1133 10.32 -39.25 -25.94
CA ILE A 1133 11.33 -40.32 -26.01
C ILE A 1133 12.54 -39.95 -26.91
N PRO A 1134 12.35 -39.34 -28.11
CA PRO A 1134 13.49 -38.92 -28.94
C PRO A 1134 14.37 -37.84 -28.28
N TYR A 1135 13.78 -36.95 -27.47
CA TYR A 1135 14.51 -35.91 -26.74
C TYR A 1135 15.29 -36.48 -25.56
N HIS A 1136 14.72 -37.45 -24.82
CA HIS A 1136 15.48 -38.24 -23.83
C HIS A 1136 16.72 -38.87 -24.45
N LYS A 1137 16.59 -39.44 -25.66
CA LYS A 1137 17.72 -40.01 -26.41
C LYS A 1137 18.76 -38.96 -26.77
N LYS A 1138 18.34 -37.81 -27.32
CA LYS A 1138 19.23 -36.72 -27.74
C LYS A 1138 19.96 -36.09 -26.55
N ASN A 1139 19.27 -35.86 -25.43
CA ASN A 1139 19.86 -35.32 -24.20
C ASN A 1139 20.88 -36.29 -23.57
N SER A 1140 20.60 -37.60 -23.61
CA SER A 1140 21.53 -38.64 -23.15
C SER A 1140 22.82 -38.68 -23.98
N ILE A 1141 22.73 -38.50 -25.30
CA ILE A 1141 23.90 -38.43 -26.20
C ILE A 1141 24.77 -37.19 -25.90
N GLN A 1142 24.17 -36.08 -25.49
CA GLN A 1142 24.88 -34.88 -25.02
C GLN A 1142 25.50 -35.05 -23.61
N GLY A 1143 25.30 -36.20 -22.96
CA GLY A 1143 25.94 -36.55 -21.69
C GLY A 1143 25.24 -36.03 -20.43
N TYR A 1144 24.03 -35.46 -20.57
CA TYR A 1144 23.21 -34.97 -19.47
C TYR A 1144 22.66 -36.11 -18.63
N ARG A 1145 22.87 -36.05 -17.31
CA ARG A 1145 22.40 -37.06 -16.35
C ARG A 1145 20.87 -36.96 -16.19
N SER A 1146 20.20 -38.08 -15.93
CA SER A 1146 18.75 -38.07 -15.65
C SER A 1146 18.35 -38.94 -14.47
N LEU A 1147 17.38 -38.45 -13.69
CA LEU A 1147 16.59 -39.25 -12.75
C LEU A 1147 15.17 -39.34 -13.29
N ILE A 1148 14.73 -40.56 -13.59
CA ILE A 1148 13.34 -40.87 -13.86
C ILE A 1148 12.84 -41.68 -12.66
N PHE A 1149 11.75 -41.25 -12.03
CA PHE A 1149 11.16 -42.01 -10.95
C PHE A 1149 9.64 -42.06 -11.06
N SER A 1150 9.02 -43.09 -10.48
CA SER A 1150 7.56 -43.29 -10.49
C SER A 1150 7.09 -43.79 -9.13
N GLY A 1151 5.91 -43.35 -8.69
CA GLY A 1151 5.18 -44.07 -7.64
C GLY A 1151 4.79 -45.46 -8.15
N ASP A 1152 5.06 -46.53 -7.39
CA ASP A 1152 4.71 -47.88 -7.84
C ASP A 1152 3.19 -48.19 -7.73
N HIS A 1153 2.39 -47.29 -7.14
CA HIS A 1153 0.92 -47.37 -7.06
C HIS A 1153 0.21 -46.26 -7.86
N ASP A 1154 0.94 -45.56 -8.74
CA ASP A 1154 0.42 -44.64 -9.74
C ASP A 1154 -0.21 -45.42 -10.91
N MET A 1155 -1.52 -45.28 -11.11
CA MET A 1155 -2.23 -45.80 -12.27
C MET A 1155 -2.42 -44.73 -13.36
N LEU A 1156 -2.17 -43.45 -13.06
CA LEU A 1156 -2.33 -42.37 -14.02
C LEU A 1156 -1.24 -42.46 -15.11
N THR A 1157 0.01 -42.63 -14.70
CA THR A 1157 1.20 -42.93 -15.53
C THR A 1157 2.02 -44.08 -14.92
N PRO A 1158 1.61 -45.35 -15.16
CA PRO A 1158 2.23 -46.51 -14.53
C PRO A 1158 3.73 -46.63 -14.73
N TYR A 1159 4.44 -47.03 -13.67
CA TYR A 1159 5.89 -47.28 -13.71
C TYR A 1159 6.28 -48.31 -14.78
N VAL A 1160 5.37 -49.23 -15.15
CA VAL A 1160 5.60 -50.23 -16.21
C VAL A 1160 5.72 -49.59 -17.59
N GLY A 1161 4.87 -48.61 -17.94
CA GLY A 1161 5.01 -47.82 -19.16
C GLY A 1161 6.31 -47.00 -19.16
N THR A 1162 6.68 -46.47 -17.98
CA THR A 1162 7.98 -45.79 -17.81
C THR A 1162 9.16 -46.73 -18.06
N GLN A 1163 9.12 -47.96 -17.56
CA GLN A 1163 10.14 -48.97 -17.86
C GLN A 1163 10.17 -49.35 -19.34
N ASP A 1164 9.02 -49.42 -20.02
CA ASP A 1164 8.94 -49.85 -21.42
C ASP A 1164 9.53 -48.83 -22.39
N TRP A 1165 9.27 -47.53 -22.21
CA TRP A 1165 9.96 -46.52 -23.03
C TRP A 1165 11.46 -46.44 -22.72
N ILE A 1166 11.88 -46.62 -21.45
CA ILE A 1166 13.32 -46.67 -21.10
C ILE A 1166 13.99 -47.89 -21.75
N ARG A 1167 13.34 -49.06 -21.76
CA ARG A 1167 13.79 -50.25 -22.52
C ARG A 1167 13.92 -49.96 -24.01
N SER A 1168 12.98 -49.21 -24.60
CA SER A 1168 13.01 -48.86 -26.03
C SER A 1168 14.25 -48.05 -26.45
N LEU A 1169 14.89 -47.33 -25.52
CA LEU A 1169 16.13 -46.60 -25.77
C LEU A 1169 17.37 -47.50 -25.89
N ASN A 1170 17.27 -48.77 -25.49
CA ASN A 1170 18.28 -49.82 -25.62
C ASN A 1170 19.65 -49.45 -25.01
N TYR A 1171 19.65 -48.88 -23.81
CA TYR A 1171 20.87 -48.59 -23.06
C TYR A 1171 21.37 -49.79 -22.25
N SER A 1172 22.70 -49.99 -22.23
CA SER A 1172 23.34 -50.99 -21.38
C SER A 1172 23.08 -50.69 -19.90
N ILE A 1173 22.62 -51.70 -19.17
CA ILE A 1173 22.42 -51.65 -17.72
C ILE A 1173 23.78 -51.73 -17.02
N ILE A 1174 23.99 -50.88 -16.01
CA ILE A 1174 25.15 -50.89 -15.12
C ILE A 1174 24.78 -51.64 -13.84
N ASP A 1175 23.89 -51.08 -13.01
CA ASP A 1175 23.29 -51.76 -11.88
C ASP A 1175 21.97 -52.40 -12.29
N LYS A 1176 21.86 -53.73 -12.14
CA LYS A 1176 20.62 -54.48 -12.34
C LYS A 1176 19.55 -54.04 -11.33
N TRP A 1177 18.29 -54.23 -11.70
CA TRP A 1177 17.11 -54.00 -10.86
C TRP A 1177 17.31 -54.55 -9.44
N ARG A 1178 17.41 -53.64 -8.48
CA ARG A 1178 17.71 -53.93 -7.07
C ARG A 1178 16.88 -53.02 -6.15
N PRO A 1179 16.60 -53.42 -4.90
CA PRO A 1179 15.98 -52.51 -3.94
C PRO A 1179 16.92 -51.34 -3.61
N TRP A 1180 16.32 -50.22 -3.20
CA TRP A 1180 16.98 -49.12 -2.50
C TRP A 1180 16.27 -48.89 -1.16
N MET A 1181 17.04 -48.49 -0.13
CA MET A 1181 16.65 -48.69 1.27
C MET A 1181 16.65 -47.39 2.09
N ILE A 1182 15.69 -47.26 3.00
CA ILE A 1182 15.62 -46.24 4.06
C ILE A 1182 15.36 -46.97 5.39
N LEU A 1183 16.21 -46.77 6.39
CA LEU A 1183 16.08 -47.39 7.73
C LEU A 1183 15.76 -48.89 7.67
N ASP A 1184 16.54 -49.63 6.88
CA ASP A 1184 16.40 -51.08 6.62
C ASP A 1184 15.04 -51.54 6.05
N GLN A 1185 14.22 -50.62 5.54
CA GLN A 1185 13.03 -50.89 4.74
C GLN A 1185 13.24 -50.58 3.25
N VAL A 1186 12.58 -51.37 2.39
CA VAL A 1186 12.59 -51.18 0.93
C VAL A 1186 11.76 -49.95 0.58
N ALA A 1187 12.43 -48.84 0.31
CA ALA A 1187 11.81 -47.60 -0.16
C ALA A 1187 11.41 -47.67 -1.64
N GLY A 1188 11.97 -48.61 -2.38
CA GLY A 1188 11.58 -48.95 -3.75
C GLY A 1188 12.67 -49.73 -4.47
N TYR A 1189 12.69 -49.70 -5.80
CA TYR A 1189 13.67 -50.39 -6.63
C TYR A 1189 14.33 -49.45 -7.64
N THR A 1190 15.55 -49.76 -8.09
CA THR A 1190 16.31 -48.91 -9.02
C THR A 1190 17.13 -49.73 -10.02
N THR A 1191 17.34 -49.14 -11.20
CA THR A 1191 18.27 -49.59 -12.26
C THR A 1191 19.08 -48.39 -12.72
N THR A 1192 20.39 -48.56 -12.94
CA THR A 1192 21.25 -47.52 -13.54
C THR A 1192 21.70 -47.95 -14.94
N TYR A 1193 21.88 -46.96 -15.83
CA TYR A 1193 22.19 -47.19 -17.24
C TYR A 1193 23.45 -46.42 -17.68
N ALA A 1194 24.17 -46.95 -18.67
CA ALA A 1194 25.48 -46.46 -19.11
C ALA A 1194 25.45 -45.00 -19.63
N ASN A 1195 24.29 -44.49 -20.04
CA ASN A 1195 24.08 -43.10 -20.45
C ASN A 1195 23.88 -42.12 -19.26
N LYS A 1196 24.20 -42.52 -18.02
CA LYS A 1196 23.96 -41.78 -16.78
C LYS A 1196 22.47 -41.53 -16.46
N MET A 1197 21.58 -42.40 -16.94
CA MET A 1197 20.19 -42.44 -16.50
C MET A 1197 20.04 -43.33 -15.27
N THR A 1198 19.25 -42.87 -14.31
CA THR A 1198 18.79 -43.64 -13.15
C THR A 1198 17.27 -43.77 -13.26
N PHE A 1199 16.76 -45.00 -13.26
CA PHE A 1199 15.34 -45.25 -13.04
C PHE A 1199 15.12 -45.71 -11.59
N ALA A 1200 14.07 -45.21 -10.93
CA ALA A 1200 13.68 -45.65 -9.60
C ALA A 1200 12.16 -45.74 -9.42
N THR A 1201 11.67 -46.67 -8.60
CA THR A 1201 10.31 -46.63 -8.07
C THR A 1201 10.31 -46.17 -6.63
N VAL A 1202 9.20 -45.57 -6.20
CA VAL A 1202 8.93 -45.21 -4.79
C VAL A 1202 7.77 -46.07 -4.30
N LYS A 1203 8.02 -46.89 -3.27
CA LYS A 1203 7.11 -47.92 -2.80
C LYS A 1203 5.93 -47.34 -2.03
N GLY A 1204 4.71 -47.66 -2.47
CA GLY A 1204 3.47 -47.04 -1.99
C GLY A 1204 3.28 -45.60 -2.47
N GLY A 1205 4.13 -45.12 -3.40
CA GLY A 1205 4.00 -43.79 -3.99
C GLY A 1205 2.92 -43.73 -5.06
N GLY A 1206 2.26 -42.57 -5.18
CA GLY A 1206 1.33 -42.25 -6.25
C GLY A 1206 1.95 -41.36 -7.33
N HIS A 1207 1.08 -40.66 -8.07
CA HIS A 1207 1.41 -39.87 -9.25
C HIS A 1207 2.23 -38.61 -9.00
N THR A 1208 2.14 -38.06 -7.79
CA THR A 1208 2.81 -36.84 -7.35
C THR A 1208 3.64 -37.12 -6.10
N LEU A 1209 4.64 -36.28 -5.81
CA LEU A 1209 5.63 -36.57 -4.76
C LEU A 1209 5.03 -36.55 -3.34
N ASP A 1210 3.90 -35.86 -3.19
CA ASP A 1210 3.15 -35.59 -1.97
C ASP A 1210 2.58 -36.83 -1.26
N TYR A 1211 2.41 -37.95 -1.97
CA TYR A 1211 2.00 -39.22 -1.37
C TYR A 1211 3.11 -39.90 -0.53
N LYS A 1212 4.38 -39.66 -0.87
CA LYS A 1212 5.57 -40.25 -0.23
C LYS A 1212 6.73 -39.23 -0.13
N PRO A 1213 6.51 -38.12 0.57
CA PRO A 1213 7.37 -36.94 0.42
C PRO A 1213 8.77 -37.14 1.04
N ASP A 1214 8.88 -37.84 2.17
CA ASP A 1214 10.17 -38.14 2.81
C ASP A 1214 11.02 -39.10 1.96
N GLU A 1215 10.42 -40.16 1.39
CA GLU A 1215 11.12 -41.06 0.49
C GLU A 1215 11.57 -40.37 -0.80
N ASN A 1216 10.72 -39.51 -1.37
CA ASN A 1216 11.07 -38.67 -2.54
C ASN A 1216 12.20 -37.68 -2.23
N SER A 1217 12.20 -37.08 -1.03
CA SER A 1217 13.27 -36.18 -0.56
C SER A 1217 14.61 -36.91 -0.44
N ILE A 1218 14.62 -38.10 0.15
CA ILE A 1218 15.83 -38.91 0.30
C ILE A 1218 16.34 -39.40 -1.07
N LEU A 1219 15.43 -39.83 -1.96
CA LEU A 1219 15.75 -40.20 -3.34
C LEU A 1219 16.48 -39.06 -4.08
N PHE A 1220 15.90 -37.86 -4.08
CA PHE A 1220 16.49 -36.69 -4.73
C PHE A 1220 17.82 -36.30 -4.08
N LYS A 1221 17.87 -36.22 -2.74
CA LYS A 1221 19.07 -35.85 -1.99
C LYS A 1221 20.25 -36.79 -2.25
N ARG A 1222 20.03 -38.11 -2.27
CA ARG A 1222 21.07 -39.09 -2.64
C ARG A 1222 21.50 -38.90 -4.09
N TRP A 1223 20.54 -38.83 -5.03
CA TRP A 1223 20.85 -38.71 -6.44
C TRP A 1223 21.63 -37.43 -6.77
N ILE A 1224 21.19 -36.26 -6.30
CA ILE A 1224 21.79 -34.96 -6.62
C ILE A 1224 23.22 -34.84 -6.07
N SER A 1225 23.47 -35.37 -4.86
CA SER A 1225 24.80 -35.44 -4.24
C SER A 1225 25.70 -36.56 -4.76
N GLY A 1226 25.22 -37.37 -5.71
CA GLY A 1226 25.97 -38.48 -6.31
C GLY A 1226 26.11 -39.71 -5.40
N GLN A 1227 25.38 -39.77 -4.29
CA GLN A 1227 25.33 -40.95 -3.43
C GLN A 1227 24.52 -42.08 -4.10
N PRO A 1228 24.90 -43.36 -3.89
CA PRO A 1228 24.10 -44.49 -4.32
C PRO A 1228 22.70 -44.47 -3.67
N LEU A 1229 21.68 -44.86 -4.44
CA LEU A 1229 20.35 -45.17 -3.90
C LEU A 1229 20.35 -46.47 -3.12
#